data_AF-A0A7V8E430-F1
#
_entry.id   AF-A0A7V8E430-F1
#
_cell.length_a   1.000
_cell.length_b   1.000
_cell.length_c   1.000
_cell.angle_alpha   90.00
_cell.angle_beta   90.00
_cell.angle_gamma   90.00
#
_symmetry.space_group_name_H-M   'P 1'
#
loop_
_entity.id
_entity.type
_entity.pdbx_description
1 polymer ?
#
loop_
_entity_poly.entity_id
_entity_poly.type
_entity_poly.pdbx_seq_one_letter_code
_entity_poly.pdbx_strand_id
1 'polypeptide(L)'
;MRLFARAVALLFALLAFSLPALADRAQAESAVSEGDRKLQARDMQGAIDAYTRAIQADPAWGTAWGKRGYAKRIWTKTEAALEDLGQAIALEPAVTNWRLERAQAYLMLDRAQAAIEEGEALIKMNPQDPSNHTMLGWALIHAGEVDKGLELQTKALEMSGGNAQMRIRADGFELKGDWKMLVEEMEKALAGGRTDLGAYLNRVVGHTNLGEYDKAAAVIKELETKSRGTIIYMARVYLYSTPGATGHYDPAKALADAELAASGTTQSGVLTIHARALFHTGNPDRCLDLLSTKGRRTNFQTLFWLGAAHWKLGQFAEAKAVLQDARRLNPYILKHAEKIDGFSGFVSAIDKDLAGEAGQPADRGRLGFELATHLMTVAEIEALVRRYRFARAAEEYEKLLPSLKSAVRRAEVETRLPEVKGMAGAHAKLLAAVTRSQGKLKTKLGKTELTLVKADEGSFHFTITGGEGKFPWAYLDTVVYCELAGAQDLKPDEVFGLGCLAWDAGLKPEAMVLFEQAVKKQAPLKKNLSAFVSRKRGVPAPDSGFVVFRGAYVTPEEKANLEKGLVLFQGQWVTVKDKEQLAKGNIQVEGKWVPGAEAELLKRGFHKYKGKWMSREEYEAIRGGWEEAFTEQTAHYLVKTNESEAFAKDLAALIEVAYGEYKAYYGGEEPKLSEKEKMTLYAYRTYEDYRKYCVETKAEDHLNAAGFARSDSLVVVGWNKTNNRQQFLQTMVHEAAHLYFFQVSKAASPPSWYAEAMATYFEGFNWDGKAYKFNFVSESRLPFVRDAMKGKRHIALKDMLAGDALTLINSDSQKALLFYAQCWALNYYLSQTENKEYRAAYAEYRKGVASGAAKTLLEYFPDAARLEADWVRFVTGL
;
A
#
# COMPACT_ATOMS: atom_id res chain seq x y z
N MET A 1 -62.68 -23.87 40.21
CA MET A 1 -61.88 -22.79 40.85
C MET A 1 -60.38 -22.88 40.60
N ARG A 2 -59.68 -23.98 40.90
CA ARG A 2 -58.21 -24.07 40.73
C ARG A 2 -57.71 -23.96 39.28
N LEU A 3 -58.49 -24.43 38.30
CA LEU A 3 -58.20 -24.27 36.87
C LEU A 3 -58.42 -22.82 36.37
N PHE A 4 -59.45 -22.13 36.89
CA PHE A 4 -59.72 -20.74 36.57
C PHE A 4 -58.65 -19.80 37.15
N ALA A 5 -58.21 -20.07 38.38
CA ALA A 5 -57.10 -19.34 39.01
C ALA A 5 -55.77 -19.55 38.26
N ARG A 6 -55.51 -20.74 37.70
CA ARG A 6 -54.34 -21.01 36.86
C ARG A 6 -54.43 -20.35 35.49
N ALA A 7 -55.61 -20.28 34.88
CA ALA A 7 -55.82 -19.58 33.61
C ALA A 7 -55.66 -18.05 33.77
N VAL A 8 -56.17 -17.46 34.86
CA VAL A 8 -55.99 -16.04 35.18
C VAL A 8 -54.53 -15.72 35.53
N ALA A 9 -53.84 -16.60 36.25
CA ALA A 9 -52.40 -16.46 36.54
C ALA A 9 -51.53 -16.60 35.27
N LEU A 10 -51.89 -17.47 34.33
CA LEU A 10 -51.23 -17.55 33.02
C LEU A 10 -51.51 -16.33 32.15
N LEU A 11 -52.72 -15.76 32.20
CA LEU A 11 -53.06 -14.53 31.49
C LEU A 11 -52.27 -13.33 32.05
N PHE A 12 -52.11 -13.24 33.38
CA PHE A 12 -51.28 -12.23 34.03
C PHE A 12 -49.78 -12.44 33.78
N ALA A 13 -49.32 -13.70 33.71
CA ALA A 13 -47.93 -14.01 33.35
C ALA A 13 -47.63 -13.72 31.87
N LEU A 14 -48.60 -13.93 30.97
CA LEU A 14 -48.50 -13.58 29.54
C LEU A 14 -48.59 -12.07 29.29
N LEU A 15 -49.39 -11.34 30.08
CA LEU A 15 -49.42 -9.87 30.06
C LEU A 15 -48.18 -9.24 30.70
N ALA A 16 -47.54 -9.91 31.67
CA ALA A 16 -46.28 -9.49 32.27
C ALA A 16 -45.05 -9.75 31.38
N PHE A 17 -45.16 -10.66 30.40
CA PHE A 17 -44.11 -10.93 29.40
C PHE A 17 -44.25 -10.10 28.11
N SER A 18 -45.21 -9.17 28.06
CA SER A 18 -45.42 -8.27 26.92
C SER A 18 -45.46 -6.78 27.31
N LEU A 19 -44.82 -6.40 28.42
CA LEU A 19 -44.38 -5.02 28.58
C LEU A 19 -42.93 -4.97 28.05
N PRO A 20 -42.67 -4.44 26.84
CA PRO A 20 -41.34 -3.87 26.61
C PRO A 20 -41.08 -2.93 27.79
N ALA A 21 -39.85 -2.88 28.31
CA ALA A 21 -39.46 -1.81 29.23
C ALA A 21 -40.07 -0.52 28.66
N LEU A 22 -41.01 0.10 29.38
CA LEU A 22 -41.83 1.16 28.80
C LEU A 22 -40.86 2.19 28.25
N ALA A 23 -40.81 2.34 26.94
CA ALA A 23 -39.96 3.34 26.31
C ALA A 23 -40.34 4.68 26.94
N ASP A 24 -39.44 5.24 27.75
CA ASP A 24 -39.68 6.51 28.42
C ASP A 24 -39.18 7.60 27.49
N ARG A 25 -40.05 7.92 26.54
CA ARG A 25 -39.77 8.91 25.51
C ARG A 25 -39.41 10.28 26.12
N ALA A 26 -40.04 10.66 27.23
CA ALA A 26 -39.77 11.93 27.89
C ALA A 26 -38.37 11.94 28.51
N GLN A 27 -37.97 10.84 29.16
CA GLN A 27 -36.61 10.68 29.68
C GLN A 27 -35.58 10.66 28.53
N ALA A 28 -35.89 9.99 27.42
CA ALA A 28 -35.03 9.96 26.25
C ALA A 28 -34.84 11.37 25.65
N GLU A 29 -35.92 12.14 25.49
CA GLU A 29 -35.90 13.51 24.98
C GLU A 29 -35.11 14.47 25.89
N SER A 30 -35.25 14.30 27.21
CA SER A 30 -34.44 15.03 28.19
C SER A 30 -32.94 14.71 28.03
N ALA A 31 -32.60 13.44 27.86
CA ALA A 31 -31.23 13.00 27.64
C ALA A 31 -30.65 13.44 26.29
N VAL A 32 -31.45 13.50 25.22
CA VAL A 32 -31.05 14.10 23.93
C VAL A 32 -30.81 15.59 24.07
N SER A 33 -31.70 16.32 24.76
CA SER A 33 -31.52 17.75 25.01
C SER A 33 -30.23 18.02 25.79
N GLU A 34 -29.92 17.18 26.77
CA GLU A 34 -28.64 17.22 27.48
C GLU A 34 -27.44 16.97 26.55
N GLY A 35 -27.54 15.95 25.70
CA GLY A 35 -26.51 15.64 24.71
C GLY A 35 -26.26 16.81 23.75
N ASP A 36 -27.33 17.46 23.28
CA ASP A 36 -27.25 18.63 22.41
C ASP A 36 -26.54 19.81 23.09
N ARG A 37 -26.83 20.09 24.37
CA ARG A 37 -26.12 21.14 25.14
C ARG A 37 -24.64 20.82 25.29
N LYS A 38 -24.30 19.57 25.60
CA LYS A 38 -22.91 19.14 25.76
C LYS A 38 -22.14 19.19 24.46
N LEU A 39 -22.79 18.83 23.35
CA LEU A 39 -22.22 18.93 22.01
C LEU A 39 -21.92 20.39 21.65
N GLN A 40 -22.85 21.31 21.96
CA GLN A 40 -22.62 22.76 21.82
C GLN A 40 -21.46 23.27 22.69
N ALA A 41 -21.30 22.72 23.90
CA ALA A 41 -20.18 22.99 24.79
C ALA A 41 -18.85 22.32 24.36
N ARG A 42 -18.85 21.58 23.23
CA ARG A 42 -17.73 20.77 22.71
C ARG A 42 -17.29 19.63 23.64
N ASP A 43 -18.12 19.26 24.62
CA ASP A 43 -17.94 18.05 25.43
C ASP A 43 -18.45 16.83 24.65
N MET A 44 -17.60 16.33 23.75
CA MET A 44 -17.95 15.25 22.83
C MET A 44 -18.26 13.94 23.58
N GLN A 45 -17.53 13.63 24.66
CA GLN A 45 -17.79 12.42 25.46
C GLN A 45 -19.08 12.54 26.23
N GLY A 46 -19.29 13.66 26.91
CA GLY A 46 -20.52 13.86 27.66
C GLY A 46 -21.74 13.88 26.75
N ALA A 47 -21.63 14.38 25.51
CA ALA A 47 -22.69 14.28 24.51
C ALA A 47 -23.01 12.83 24.14
N ILE A 48 -21.99 12.02 23.83
CA ILE A 48 -22.15 10.58 23.55
C ILE A 48 -22.78 9.83 24.73
N ASP A 49 -22.36 10.13 25.96
CA ASP A 49 -22.88 9.50 27.17
C ASP A 49 -24.36 9.86 27.39
N ALA A 50 -24.72 11.13 27.14
CA ALA A 50 -26.11 11.58 27.23
C ALA A 50 -27.00 10.94 26.16
N TYR A 51 -26.54 10.86 24.91
CA TYR A 51 -27.28 10.13 23.87
C TYR A 51 -27.35 8.62 24.11
N THR A 52 -26.33 8.03 24.75
CA THR A 52 -26.37 6.62 25.16
C THR A 52 -27.46 6.39 26.21
N ARG A 53 -27.61 7.29 27.19
CA ARG A 53 -28.75 7.26 28.13
C ARG A 53 -30.08 7.45 27.42
N ALA A 54 -30.16 8.29 26.39
CA ALA A 54 -31.38 8.45 25.60
C ALA A 54 -31.76 7.15 24.88
N ILE A 55 -30.79 6.45 24.29
CA ILE A 55 -30.98 5.14 23.65
C ILE A 55 -31.40 4.08 24.69
N GLN A 56 -30.87 4.11 25.91
CA GLN A 56 -31.29 3.20 26.98
C GLN A 56 -32.74 3.45 27.43
N ALA A 57 -33.18 4.70 27.43
CA ALA A 57 -34.54 5.08 27.82
C ALA A 57 -35.59 4.79 26.72
N ASP A 58 -35.24 4.99 25.44
CA ASP A 58 -36.06 4.62 24.29
C ASP A 58 -35.18 4.05 23.16
N PRO A 59 -34.95 2.72 23.14
CA PRO A 59 -34.12 2.09 22.11
C PRO A 59 -34.71 2.15 20.70
N ALA A 60 -36.02 2.35 20.57
CA ALA A 60 -36.71 2.43 19.28
C ALA A 60 -36.65 3.84 18.67
N TRP A 61 -36.09 4.81 19.40
CA TRP A 61 -35.98 6.17 18.90
C TRP A 61 -34.77 6.37 17.98
N GLY A 62 -35.01 6.33 16.67
CA GLY A 62 -33.97 6.54 15.65
C GLY A 62 -33.19 7.85 15.82
N THR A 63 -33.81 8.94 16.27
CA THR A 63 -33.09 10.21 16.48
C THR A 63 -32.03 10.11 17.57
N ALA A 64 -32.24 9.34 18.65
CA ALA A 64 -31.23 9.19 19.70
C ALA A 64 -29.98 8.47 19.16
N TRP A 65 -30.19 7.43 18.35
CA TRP A 65 -29.12 6.76 17.60
C TRP A 65 -28.43 7.71 16.62
N GLY A 66 -29.20 8.46 15.83
CA GLY A 66 -28.68 9.39 14.83
C GLY A 66 -27.83 10.51 15.46
N LYS A 67 -28.27 11.07 16.58
CA LYS A 67 -27.55 12.08 17.36
C LYS A 67 -26.25 11.53 17.96
N ARG A 68 -26.25 10.30 18.48
CA ARG A 68 -25.01 9.65 18.95
C ARG A 68 -24.05 9.38 17.79
N GLY A 69 -24.56 8.90 16.66
CA GLY A 69 -23.79 8.71 15.43
C GLY A 69 -23.13 10.01 14.95
N TYR A 70 -23.90 11.10 14.92
CA TYR A 70 -23.37 12.44 14.61
C TYR A 70 -22.24 12.85 15.55
N ALA A 71 -22.44 12.74 16.87
CA ALA A 71 -21.41 13.09 17.86
C ALA A 71 -20.15 12.23 17.72
N LYS A 72 -20.30 10.91 17.49
CA LYS A 72 -19.17 10.00 17.20
C LYS A 72 -18.40 10.41 15.96
N ARG A 73 -19.09 10.79 14.87
CA ARG A 73 -18.46 11.25 13.62
C ARG A 73 -17.65 12.52 13.83
N ILE A 74 -18.23 13.51 14.51
CA ILE A 74 -17.54 14.78 14.83
C ILE A 74 -16.33 14.53 15.72
N TRP A 75 -16.42 13.56 16.64
CA TRP A 75 -15.31 13.16 17.48
C TRP A 75 -14.35 12.15 16.82
N THR A 76 -14.38 12.01 15.49
CA THR A 76 -13.48 11.14 14.70
C THR A 76 -13.55 9.64 15.02
N LYS A 77 -14.57 9.21 15.77
CA LYS A 77 -14.94 7.79 15.95
C LYS A 77 -15.81 7.33 14.76
N THR A 78 -15.32 7.57 13.54
CA THR A 78 -16.12 7.55 12.31
C THR A 78 -16.65 6.17 11.96
N GLU A 79 -15.88 5.09 12.14
CA GLU A 79 -16.39 3.72 11.96
C GLU A 79 -17.53 3.39 12.93
N ALA A 80 -17.41 3.77 14.21
CA ALA A 80 -18.46 3.55 15.21
C ALA A 80 -19.69 4.44 14.98
N ALA A 81 -19.54 5.55 14.24
CA ALA A 81 -20.66 6.39 13.82
C ALA A 81 -21.53 5.72 12.75
N LEU A 82 -20.93 4.94 11.84
CA LEU A 82 -21.66 4.26 10.77
C LEU A 82 -22.72 3.28 11.30
N GLU A 83 -22.41 2.58 12.39
CA GLU A 83 -23.34 1.63 13.04
C GLU A 83 -24.57 2.37 13.60
N ASP A 84 -24.35 3.41 14.40
CA ASP A 84 -25.41 4.22 15.00
C ASP A 84 -26.29 4.89 13.93
N LEU A 85 -25.67 5.41 12.87
CA LEU A 85 -26.39 6.02 11.75
C LEU A 85 -27.17 4.96 10.96
N GLY A 86 -26.64 3.75 10.82
CA GLY A 86 -27.35 2.61 10.25
C GLY A 86 -28.61 2.25 11.04
N GLN A 87 -28.51 2.18 12.38
CA GLN A 87 -29.66 1.96 13.25
C GLN A 87 -30.68 3.10 13.15
N ALA A 88 -30.21 4.35 13.16
CA ALA A 88 -31.08 5.52 13.02
C ALA A 88 -31.89 5.49 11.71
N ILE A 89 -31.26 5.12 10.60
CA ILE A 89 -31.92 5.01 9.28
C ILE A 89 -32.90 3.83 9.24
N ALA A 90 -32.60 2.71 9.91
CA ALA A 90 -33.49 1.56 9.99
C ALA A 90 -34.77 1.88 10.80
N LEU A 91 -34.62 2.63 11.89
CA LEU A 91 -35.73 3.03 12.77
C LEU A 91 -36.54 4.21 12.23
N GLU A 92 -35.87 5.19 11.61
CA GLU A 92 -36.46 6.42 11.08
C GLU A 92 -36.06 6.65 9.61
N PRO A 93 -36.52 5.80 8.65
CA PRO A 93 -36.07 5.86 7.26
C PRO A 93 -36.44 7.17 6.53
N ALA A 94 -37.44 7.90 7.05
CA ALA A 94 -37.89 9.18 6.50
C ALA A 94 -36.99 10.36 6.92
N VAL A 95 -36.16 10.22 7.97
CA VAL A 95 -35.27 11.29 8.44
C VAL A 95 -33.99 11.30 7.61
N THR A 96 -33.97 12.11 6.55
CA THR A 96 -32.87 12.21 5.58
C THR A 96 -31.54 12.64 6.21
N ASN A 97 -31.57 13.41 7.31
CA ASN A 97 -30.37 13.87 7.99
C ASN A 97 -29.42 12.72 8.37
N TRP A 98 -29.95 11.55 8.78
CA TRP A 98 -29.10 10.42 9.16
C TRP A 98 -28.37 9.79 7.97
N ARG A 99 -28.99 9.78 6.79
CA ARG A 99 -28.35 9.38 5.53
C ARG A 99 -27.26 10.38 5.12
N LEU A 100 -27.54 11.68 5.27
CA LEU A 100 -26.56 12.74 5.01
C LEU A 100 -25.33 12.60 5.91
N GLU A 101 -25.55 12.34 7.20
CA GLU A 101 -24.46 12.12 8.17
C GLU A 101 -23.68 10.82 7.89
N ARG A 102 -24.36 9.77 7.41
CA ARG A 102 -23.72 8.50 7.02
C ARG A 102 -22.88 8.67 5.76
N ALA A 103 -23.37 9.43 4.78
CA ALA A 103 -22.61 9.78 3.59
C ALA A 103 -21.33 10.54 3.96
N GLN A 104 -21.40 11.52 4.87
CA GLN A 104 -20.21 12.22 5.38
C GLN A 104 -19.23 11.29 6.09
N ALA A 105 -19.74 10.35 6.91
CA ALA A 105 -18.90 9.37 7.56
C ALA A 105 -18.20 8.46 6.53
N TYR A 106 -18.88 8.05 5.45
CA TYR A 106 -18.24 7.31 4.36
C TYR A 106 -17.15 8.11 3.66
N LEU A 107 -17.37 9.40 3.38
CA LEU A 107 -16.32 10.27 2.80
C LEU A 107 -15.11 10.41 3.73
N MET A 108 -15.32 10.59 5.04
CA MET A 108 -14.23 10.65 6.03
C MET A 108 -13.43 9.34 6.14
N LEU A 109 -14.01 8.22 5.71
CA LEU A 109 -13.36 6.91 5.67
C LEU A 109 -12.81 6.55 4.28
N ASP A 110 -12.80 7.51 3.35
CA ASP A 110 -12.44 7.34 1.94
C ASP A 110 -13.25 6.23 1.24
N ARG A 111 -14.51 6.01 1.65
CA ARG A 111 -15.44 5.06 1.03
C ARG A 111 -16.37 5.79 0.05
N ALA A 112 -15.79 6.37 -1.00
CA ALA A 112 -16.50 7.24 -1.94
C ALA A 112 -17.71 6.55 -2.61
N GLN A 113 -17.59 5.28 -3.00
CA GLN A 113 -18.69 4.56 -3.64
C GLN A 113 -19.91 4.40 -2.73
N ALA A 114 -19.71 4.08 -1.45
CA ALA A 114 -20.80 4.00 -0.48
C ALA A 114 -21.42 5.39 -0.22
N ALA A 115 -20.63 6.46 -0.27
CA ALA A 115 -21.15 7.82 -0.17
C ALA A 115 -21.97 8.23 -1.42
N ILE A 116 -21.61 7.75 -2.62
CA ILE A 116 -22.37 7.94 -3.86
C ILE A 116 -23.76 7.31 -3.69
N GLU A 117 -23.83 6.07 -3.24
CA GLU A 117 -25.10 5.36 -3.02
C GLU A 117 -26.02 6.11 -2.05
N GLU A 118 -25.49 6.64 -0.94
CA GLU A 118 -26.28 7.49 -0.04
C GLU A 118 -26.71 8.80 -0.69
N GLY A 119 -25.83 9.46 -1.46
CA GLY A 119 -26.12 10.70 -2.17
C GLY A 119 -27.23 10.52 -3.22
N GLU A 120 -27.17 9.44 -4.00
CA GLU A 120 -28.21 9.06 -4.97
C GLU A 120 -29.55 8.77 -4.27
N ALA A 121 -29.51 8.04 -3.15
CA ALA A 121 -30.70 7.78 -2.35
C ALA A 121 -31.32 9.09 -1.81
N LEU A 122 -30.49 10.01 -1.31
CA LEU A 122 -30.91 11.32 -0.82
C LEU A 122 -31.57 12.16 -1.93
N ILE A 123 -30.98 12.21 -3.12
CA ILE A 123 -31.58 12.91 -4.28
C ILE A 123 -32.91 12.25 -4.68
N LYS A 124 -32.99 10.92 -4.67
CA LYS A 124 -34.24 10.21 -4.97
C LYS A 124 -35.35 10.52 -3.95
N MET A 125 -34.99 10.70 -2.68
CA MET A 125 -35.93 11.07 -1.61
C MET A 125 -36.39 12.52 -1.71
N ASN A 126 -35.46 13.46 -1.94
CA ASN A 126 -35.79 14.87 -2.15
C ASN A 126 -34.88 15.48 -3.24
N PRO A 127 -35.37 15.56 -4.49
CA PRO A 127 -34.63 16.16 -5.60
C PRO A 127 -34.51 17.68 -5.55
N GLN A 128 -35.25 18.35 -4.65
CA GLN A 128 -35.26 19.82 -4.56
C GLN A 128 -34.41 20.34 -3.40
N ASP A 129 -33.74 19.45 -2.65
CA ASP A 129 -32.83 19.84 -1.58
C ASP A 129 -31.41 20.06 -2.15
N PRO A 130 -30.86 21.30 -2.07
CA PRO A 130 -29.49 21.59 -2.50
C PRO A 130 -28.42 20.79 -1.73
N SER A 131 -28.68 20.42 -0.48
CA SER A 131 -27.72 19.69 0.36
C SER A 131 -27.49 18.27 -0.15
N ASN A 132 -28.51 17.63 -0.74
CA ASN A 132 -28.41 16.29 -1.33
C ASN A 132 -27.54 16.29 -2.59
N HIS A 133 -27.71 17.32 -3.44
CA HIS A 133 -26.87 17.52 -4.63
C HIS A 133 -25.42 17.81 -4.24
N THR A 134 -25.22 18.60 -3.20
CA THR A 134 -23.90 18.89 -2.62
C THR A 134 -23.22 17.62 -2.12
N MET A 135 -23.95 16.75 -1.41
CA MET A 135 -23.43 15.49 -0.87
C MET A 135 -22.99 14.53 -1.98
N LEU A 136 -23.85 14.30 -2.98
CA LEU A 136 -23.49 13.46 -4.13
C LEU A 136 -22.32 14.08 -4.91
N GLY A 137 -22.30 15.40 -5.05
CA GLY A 137 -21.20 16.12 -5.67
C GLY A 137 -19.86 15.88 -4.98
N TRP A 138 -19.80 15.96 -3.64
CA TRP A 138 -18.59 15.59 -2.89
C TRP A 138 -18.24 14.12 -3.08
N ALA A 139 -19.21 13.21 -3.05
CA ALA A 139 -18.95 11.79 -3.23
C ALA A 139 -18.36 11.44 -4.60
N LEU A 140 -18.89 12.04 -5.67
CA LEU A 140 -18.35 11.91 -7.03
C LEU A 140 -16.93 12.49 -7.14
N ILE A 141 -16.68 13.65 -6.54
CA ILE A 141 -15.33 14.25 -6.50
C ILE A 141 -14.34 13.29 -5.83
N HIS A 142 -14.71 12.71 -4.68
CA HIS A 142 -13.86 11.75 -3.96
C HIS A 142 -13.69 10.40 -4.70
N ALA A 143 -14.61 10.05 -5.59
CA ALA A 143 -14.50 8.89 -6.48
C ALA A 143 -13.70 9.17 -7.77
N GLY A 144 -13.26 10.41 -7.99
CA GLY A 144 -12.52 10.84 -9.19
C GLY A 144 -13.40 11.34 -10.33
N GLU A 145 -14.71 11.36 -10.18
CA GLU A 145 -15.68 11.95 -11.12
C GLU A 145 -15.83 13.47 -10.89
N VAL A 146 -14.70 14.17 -10.91
CA VAL A 146 -14.57 15.58 -10.47
C VAL A 146 -15.50 16.53 -11.25
N ASP A 147 -15.57 16.42 -12.57
CA ASP A 147 -16.42 17.30 -13.40
C ASP A 147 -17.92 17.11 -13.09
N LYS A 148 -18.38 15.86 -12.96
CA LYS A 148 -19.78 15.58 -12.62
C LYS A 148 -20.13 16.08 -11.22
N GLY A 149 -19.21 15.92 -10.27
CA GLY A 149 -19.43 16.42 -8.92
C GLY A 149 -19.50 17.95 -8.85
N LEU A 150 -18.63 18.66 -9.60
CA LEU A 150 -18.68 20.12 -9.75
C LEU A 150 -19.98 20.60 -10.42
N GLU A 151 -20.49 19.87 -11.40
CA GLU A 151 -21.79 20.15 -12.05
C GLU A 151 -22.93 20.09 -11.02
N LEU A 152 -23.02 19.00 -10.23
CA LEU A 152 -24.04 18.85 -9.19
C LEU A 152 -23.96 19.94 -8.12
N GLN A 153 -22.74 20.31 -7.71
CA GLN A 153 -22.55 21.38 -6.74
C GLN A 153 -22.89 22.76 -7.30
N THR A 154 -22.65 22.99 -8.60
CA THR A 154 -23.07 24.21 -9.28
C THR A 154 -24.59 24.31 -9.31
N LYS A 155 -25.27 23.21 -9.66
CA LYS A 155 -26.72 23.10 -9.58
C LYS A 155 -27.24 23.36 -8.16
N ALA A 156 -26.59 22.80 -7.13
CA ALA A 156 -26.97 23.05 -5.74
C ALA A 156 -26.88 24.54 -5.36
N LEU A 157 -25.81 25.23 -5.80
CA LEU A 157 -25.64 26.67 -5.56
C LEU A 157 -26.73 27.50 -6.26
N GLU A 158 -27.07 27.15 -7.51
CA GLU A 158 -28.17 27.79 -8.26
C GLU A 158 -29.51 27.61 -7.55
N MET A 159 -29.81 26.39 -7.06
CA MET A 159 -31.02 26.09 -6.30
C MET A 159 -31.11 26.87 -4.98
N SER A 160 -29.97 27.15 -4.33
CA SER A 160 -29.89 27.90 -3.08
C SER A 160 -29.97 29.43 -3.25
N GLY A 161 -30.16 29.93 -4.47
CA GLY A 161 -30.24 31.36 -4.77
C GLY A 161 -28.90 32.11 -4.60
N GLY A 162 -27.76 31.40 -4.69
CA GLY A 162 -26.42 32.00 -4.70
C GLY A 162 -25.93 32.66 -3.40
N ASN A 163 -26.80 32.87 -2.39
CA ASN A 163 -26.46 33.52 -1.12
C ASN A 163 -25.75 32.58 -0.12
N ALA A 164 -25.86 31.26 -0.31
CA ALA A 164 -25.15 30.26 0.48
C ALA A 164 -23.78 29.92 -0.14
N GLN A 165 -22.95 30.92 -0.42
CA GLN A 165 -21.56 30.72 -0.89
C GLN A 165 -20.72 30.08 0.23
N MET A 166 -20.83 28.78 0.33
CA MET A 166 -19.99 27.91 1.14
C MET A 166 -18.84 27.37 0.29
N ARG A 167 -17.81 26.80 0.92
CA ARG A 167 -16.65 26.14 0.29
C ARG A 167 -16.99 24.83 -0.46
N ILE A 168 -18.20 24.72 -1.03
CA ILE A 168 -18.75 23.46 -1.53
C ILE A 168 -17.91 22.90 -2.70
N ARG A 169 -17.51 23.76 -3.63
CA ARG A 169 -16.76 23.37 -4.85
C ARG A 169 -15.23 23.37 -4.71
N ALA A 170 -14.72 23.68 -3.52
CA ALA A 170 -13.28 23.94 -3.36
C ALA A 170 -12.42 22.71 -3.65
N ASP A 171 -12.81 21.54 -3.13
CA ASP A 171 -12.07 20.30 -3.35
C ASP A 171 -12.06 19.91 -4.84
N GLY A 172 -13.15 20.18 -5.56
CA GLY A 172 -13.22 19.95 -7.01
C GLY A 172 -12.30 20.87 -7.80
N PHE A 173 -12.27 22.18 -7.50
CA PHE A 173 -11.34 23.11 -8.14
C PHE A 173 -9.87 22.83 -7.78
N GLU A 174 -9.61 22.43 -6.53
CA GLU A 174 -8.28 21.97 -6.11
C GLU A 174 -7.84 20.74 -6.89
N LEU A 175 -8.67 19.69 -6.98
CA LEU A 175 -8.32 18.49 -7.73
C LEU A 175 -8.09 18.80 -9.21
N LYS A 176 -8.91 19.66 -9.81
CA LYS A 176 -8.76 20.13 -11.20
C LYS A 176 -7.52 21.01 -11.44
N GLY A 177 -6.92 21.53 -10.37
CA GLY A 177 -5.85 22.52 -10.46
C GLY A 177 -6.32 23.87 -10.99
N ASP A 178 -7.62 24.17 -10.87
CA ASP A 178 -8.19 25.49 -11.20
C ASP A 178 -8.02 26.43 -10.01
N TRP A 179 -6.77 26.80 -9.76
CA TRP A 179 -6.36 27.59 -8.60
C TRP A 179 -6.99 28.98 -8.60
N LYS A 180 -7.28 29.53 -9.79
CA LYS A 180 -7.93 30.83 -9.94
C LYS A 180 -9.36 30.77 -9.44
N MET A 181 -10.16 29.81 -9.93
CA MET A 181 -11.53 29.63 -9.47
C MET A 181 -11.58 29.29 -7.98
N LEU A 182 -10.63 28.50 -7.47
CA LEU A 182 -10.51 28.21 -6.04
C LEU A 182 -10.36 29.50 -5.22
N VAL A 183 -9.44 30.39 -5.59
CA VAL A 183 -9.23 31.67 -4.89
C VAL A 183 -10.47 32.55 -4.96
N GLU A 184 -11.05 32.73 -6.14
CA GLU A 184 -12.24 33.57 -6.34
C GLU A 184 -13.42 33.11 -5.47
N GLU A 185 -13.66 31.80 -5.38
CA GLU A 185 -14.72 31.24 -4.55
C GLU A 185 -14.42 31.40 -3.05
N MET A 186 -13.15 31.30 -2.63
CA MET A 186 -12.78 31.53 -1.23
C MET A 186 -12.92 33.00 -0.84
N GLU A 187 -12.57 33.93 -1.72
CA GLU A 187 -12.77 35.37 -1.51
C GLU A 187 -14.26 35.70 -1.36
N LYS A 188 -15.10 35.16 -2.24
CA LYS A 188 -16.57 35.27 -2.13
C LYS A 188 -17.09 34.69 -0.81
N ALA A 189 -16.64 33.50 -0.42
CA ALA A 189 -17.05 32.86 0.82
C ALA A 189 -16.70 33.71 2.07
N LEU A 190 -15.57 34.43 2.00
CA LEU A 190 -15.05 35.27 3.08
C LEU A 190 -15.57 36.73 3.07
N ALA A 191 -16.19 37.19 1.97
CA ALA A 191 -16.63 38.59 1.77
C ALA A 191 -17.60 39.13 2.85
N GLY A 192 -18.32 38.25 3.55
CA GLY A 192 -19.25 38.61 4.64
C GLY A 192 -18.65 38.67 6.05
N GLY A 193 -17.31 38.67 6.21
CA GLY A 193 -16.66 38.69 7.53
C GLY A 193 -16.74 37.36 8.30
N ARG A 194 -17.16 36.28 7.64
CA ARG A 194 -17.24 34.93 8.23
C ARG A 194 -15.85 34.40 8.55
N THR A 195 -15.70 33.77 9.72
CA THR A 195 -14.47 33.06 10.11
C THR A 195 -14.58 31.59 9.69
N ASP A 196 -14.34 31.32 8.40
CA ASP A 196 -14.17 29.96 7.89
C ASP A 196 -12.68 29.65 7.71
N LEU A 197 -12.10 28.97 8.70
CA LEU A 197 -10.68 28.64 8.73
C LEU A 197 -10.24 27.75 7.56
N GLY A 198 -11.14 26.91 7.03
CA GLY A 198 -10.87 26.07 5.86
C GLY A 198 -10.81 26.88 4.57
N ALA A 199 -11.62 27.93 4.45
CA ALA A 199 -11.55 28.85 3.32
C ALA A 199 -10.23 29.64 3.29
N TYR A 200 -9.69 30.04 4.46
CA TYR A 200 -8.36 30.66 4.53
C TYR A 200 -7.26 29.70 4.07
N LEU A 201 -7.27 28.44 4.55
CA LEU A 201 -6.29 27.44 4.10
C LEU A 201 -6.35 27.25 2.58
N ASN A 202 -7.55 27.07 2.01
CA ASN A 202 -7.71 26.87 0.57
C ASN A 202 -7.30 28.11 -0.24
N ARG A 203 -7.49 29.32 0.31
CA ARG A 203 -7.01 30.57 -0.30
C ARG A 203 -5.47 30.64 -0.30
N VAL A 204 -4.82 30.21 0.78
CA VAL A 204 -3.35 30.06 0.85
C VAL A 204 -2.86 29.05 -0.19
N VAL A 205 -3.50 27.88 -0.27
CA VAL A 205 -3.21 26.83 -1.26
C VAL A 205 -3.34 27.39 -2.68
N GLY A 206 -4.45 28.07 -2.98
CA GLY A 206 -4.72 28.68 -4.28
C GLY A 206 -3.67 29.73 -4.68
N HIS A 207 -3.43 30.74 -3.82
CA HIS A 207 -2.41 31.77 -4.09
C HIS A 207 -1.00 31.16 -4.25
N THR A 208 -0.63 30.19 -3.41
CA THR A 208 0.66 29.50 -3.52
C THR A 208 0.79 28.77 -4.86
N ASN A 209 -0.27 28.13 -5.34
CA ASN A 209 -0.26 27.47 -6.65
C ASN A 209 -0.33 28.44 -7.83
N LEU A 210 -0.91 29.63 -7.67
CA LEU A 210 -0.82 30.71 -8.65
C LEU A 210 0.56 31.41 -8.68
N GLY A 211 1.44 31.13 -7.71
CA GLY A 211 2.72 31.81 -7.56
C GLY A 211 2.62 33.18 -6.87
N GLU A 212 1.46 33.50 -6.30
CA GLU A 212 1.17 34.75 -5.60
C GLU A 212 1.59 34.66 -4.12
N TYR A 213 2.88 34.40 -3.87
CA TYR A 213 3.39 34.04 -2.54
C TYR A 213 3.19 35.13 -1.47
N ASP A 214 3.32 36.40 -1.84
CA ASP A 214 3.08 37.51 -0.91
C ASP A 214 1.60 37.60 -0.50
N LYS A 215 0.68 37.32 -1.43
CA LYS A 215 -0.75 37.24 -1.11
C LYS A 215 -0.99 36.06 -0.16
N ALA A 216 -0.43 34.89 -0.44
CA ALA A 216 -0.51 33.72 0.44
C ALA A 216 0.01 34.03 1.86
N ALA A 217 1.16 34.68 1.98
CA ALA A 217 1.73 35.10 3.26
C ALA A 217 0.83 36.12 4.00
N ALA A 218 0.21 37.05 3.28
CA ALA A 218 -0.76 37.99 3.85
C ALA A 218 -2.00 37.26 4.40
N VAL A 219 -2.50 36.25 3.68
CA VAL A 219 -3.62 35.41 4.15
C VAL A 219 -3.25 34.64 5.42
N ILE A 220 -2.01 34.11 5.51
CA ILE A 220 -1.52 33.45 6.73
C ILE A 220 -1.52 34.41 7.93
N LYS A 221 -1.01 35.64 7.74
CA LYS A 221 -1.04 36.67 8.79
C LYS A 221 -2.47 37.00 9.23
N GLU A 222 -3.40 37.09 8.28
CA GLU A 222 -4.81 37.28 8.57
C GLU A 222 -5.39 36.12 9.40
N LEU A 223 -5.09 34.88 8.99
CA LEU A 223 -5.51 33.66 9.69
C LEU A 223 -4.96 33.57 11.12
N GLU A 224 -3.74 34.03 11.36
CA GLU A 224 -3.11 34.09 12.69
C GLU A 224 -3.83 35.02 13.67
N THR A 225 -4.55 36.04 13.17
CA THR A 225 -5.39 36.90 14.02
C THR A 225 -6.71 36.21 14.42
N LYS A 226 -7.13 35.19 13.68
CA LYS A 226 -8.45 34.52 13.82
C LYS A 226 -8.36 33.15 14.47
N SER A 227 -7.17 32.55 14.50
CA SER A 227 -6.95 31.20 15.01
C SER A 227 -5.62 31.10 15.76
N ARG A 228 -5.50 30.07 16.60
CA ARG A 228 -4.22 29.60 17.17
C ARG A 228 -4.04 28.10 17.00
N GLY A 229 -4.83 27.46 16.14
CA GLY A 229 -4.91 26.01 15.98
C GLY A 229 -4.10 25.45 14.81
N THR A 230 -4.18 24.12 14.64
CA THR A 230 -3.44 23.32 13.64
C THR A 230 -3.50 23.85 12.21
N ILE A 231 -4.60 24.51 11.85
CA ILE A 231 -4.81 25.07 10.51
C ILE A 231 -3.74 26.10 10.09
N ILE A 232 -3.16 26.83 11.05
CA ILE A 232 -2.08 27.80 10.76
C ILE A 232 -0.82 27.08 10.35
N TYR A 233 -0.44 26.02 11.09
CA TYR A 233 0.70 25.19 10.75
C TYR A 233 0.51 24.57 9.37
N MET A 234 -0.68 24.06 9.06
CA MET A 234 -0.99 23.53 7.72
C MET A 234 -0.79 24.56 6.60
N ALA A 235 -1.30 25.79 6.79
CA ALA A 235 -1.15 26.87 5.82
C ALA A 235 0.32 27.29 5.62
N ARG A 236 1.07 27.40 6.73
CA ARG A 236 2.50 27.71 6.72
C ARG A 236 3.31 26.62 6.05
N VAL A 237 3.07 25.35 6.36
CA VAL A 237 3.74 24.22 5.71
C VAL A 237 3.55 24.29 4.20
N TYR A 238 2.34 24.59 3.72
CA TYR A 238 2.05 24.66 2.30
C TYR A 238 2.90 25.72 1.59
N LEU A 239 2.98 26.93 2.15
CA LEU A 239 3.79 28.02 1.59
C LEU A 239 5.30 27.74 1.75
N TYR A 240 5.76 27.44 2.97
CA TYR A 240 7.16 27.33 3.32
C TYR A 240 7.86 26.11 2.68
N SER A 241 7.11 25.06 2.36
CA SER A 241 7.66 23.88 1.66
C SER A 241 7.69 24.02 0.14
N THR A 242 7.08 25.06 -0.47
CA THR A 242 6.93 25.17 -1.93
C THR A 242 8.20 25.73 -2.59
N PRO A 243 8.92 24.95 -3.41
CA PRO A 243 10.06 25.44 -4.17
C PRO A 243 9.62 26.58 -5.12
N GLY A 244 10.38 27.67 -5.17
CA GLY A 244 10.05 28.86 -5.98
C GLY A 244 9.29 29.97 -5.24
N ALA A 245 8.87 29.76 -3.99
CA ALA A 245 8.32 30.80 -3.11
C ALA A 245 9.44 31.72 -2.55
N THR A 246 10.18 32.40 -3.43
CA THR A 246 11.35 33.22 -3.06
C THR A 246 11.01 34.23 -1.97
N GLY A 247 11.76 34.22 -0.85
CA GLY A 247 11.51 35.05 0.32
C GLY A 247 10.59 34.44 1.40
N HIS A 248 9.85 33.38 1.06
CA HIS A 248 8.99 32.64 2.00
C HIS A 248 9.34 31.15 2.11
N TYR A 249 10.12 30.60 1.18
CA TYR A 249 10.58 29.21 1.20
C TYR A 249 11.50 28.95 2.40
N ASP A 250 11.04 28.10 3.32
CA ASP A 250 11.75 27.69 4.53
C ASP A 250 11.38 26.23 4.87
N PRO A 251 12.04 25.25 4.24
CA PRO A 251 11.69 23.85 4.39
C PRO A 251 11.90 23.33 5.82
N ALA A 252 12.87 23.89 6.57
CA ALA A 252 13.11 23.50 7.95
C ALA A 252 11.95 23.93 8.86
N LYS A 253 11.48 25.17 8.70
CA LYS A 253 10.31 25.67 9.41
C LYS A 253 9.03 24.92 9.00
N ALA A 254 8.90 24.59 7.71
CA ALA A 254 7.79 23.77 7.24
C ALA A 254 7.77 22.39 7.91
N LEU A 255 8.92 21.73 8.08
CA LEU A 255 8.97 20.44 8.77
C LEU A 255 8.60 20.54 10.25
N ALA A 256 9.09 21.58 10.94
CA ALA A 256 8.72 21.83 12.34
C ALA A 256 7.22 22.09 12.51
N ASP A 257 6.63 22.93 11.66
CA ASP A 257 5.18 23.20 11.66
C ASP A 257 4.39 21.91 11.33
N ALA A 258 4.89 21.06 10.43
CA ALA A 258 4.27 19.78 10.10
C ALA A 258 4.30 18.77 11.27
N GLU A 259 5.42 18.67 11.99
CA GLU A 259 5.55 17.80 13.16
C GLU A 259 4.64 18.28 14.32
N LEU A 260 4.54 19.60 14.52
CA LEU A 260 3.57 20.19 15.45
C LEU A 260 2.13 19.88 15.06
N ALA A 261 1.79 20.05 13.78
CA ALA A 261 0.46 19.74 13.27
C ALA A 261 0.11 18.25 13.43
N ALA A 262 1.09 17.36 13.23
CA ALA A 262 0.94 15.91 13.32
C ALA A 262 0.92 15.35 14.75
N SER A 263 1.21 16.16 15.76
CA SER A 263 1.24 15.70 17.16
C SER A 263 -0.12 15.14 17.61
N GLY A 264 -0.20 13.81 17.76
CA GLY A 264 -1.38 13.11 18.30
C GLY A 264 -2.56 12.91 17.35
N THR A 265 -2.41 13.13 16.03
CA THR A 265 -3.50 12.96 15.05
C THR A 265 -3.19 11.92 13.97
N THR A 266 -4.23 11.19 13.55
CA THR A 266 -4.21 10.26 12.40
C THR A 266 -5.01 10.79 11.21
N GLN A 267 -5.41 12.07 11.24
CA GLN A 267 -6.20 12.66 10.16
C GLN A 267 -5.38 12.73 8.87
N SER A 268 -5.96 12.22 7.77
CA SER A 268 -5.28 12.12 6.48
C SER A 268 -4.77 13.47 5.98
N GLY A 269 -5.51 14.57 6.16
CA GLY A 269 -5.10 15.90 5.70
C GLY A 269 -3.85 16.45 6.41
N VAL A 270 -3.60 16.03 7.65
CA VAL A 270 -2.39 16.41 8.39
C VAL A 270 -1.21 15.54 7.96
N LEU A 271 -1.45 14.24 7.74
CA LEU A 271 -0.44 13.30 7.26
C LEU A 271 0.08 13.68 5.86
N THR A 272 -0.79 14.11 4.94
CA THR A 272 -0.39 14.49 3.58
C THR A 272 0.43 15.78 3.57
N ILE A 273 0.10 16.75 4.41
CA ILE A 273 0.89 17.98 4.58
C ILE A 273 2.26 17.68 5.19
N HIS A 274 2.33 16.75 6.15
CA HIS A 274 3.60 16.31 6.71
C HIS A 274 4.45 15.55 5.68
N ALA A 275 3.84 14.68 4.89
CA ALA A 275 4.51 14.00 3.78
C ALA A 275 5.07 15.00 2.73
N ARG A 276 4.30 16.03 2.37
CA ARG A 276 4.76 17.13 1.52
C ARG A 276 6.00 17.82 2.10
N ALA A 277 5.99 18.17 3.39
CA ALA A 277 7.13 18.79 4.07
C ALA A 277 8.37 17.89 4.04
N LEU A 278 8.22 16.59 4.36
CA LEU A 278 9.29 15.60 4.28
C LEU A 278 9.85 15.47 2.87
N PHE A 279 8.99 15.45 1.85
CA PHE A 279 9.41 15.37 0.46
C PHE A 279 10.27 16.57 0.04
N HIS A 280 9.81 17.79 0.32
CA HIS A 280 10.52 19.02 -0.08
C HIS A 280 11.76 19.31 0.76
N THR A 281 11.86 18.75 1.97
CA THR A 281 13.07 18.83 2.81
C THR A 281 14.13 17.79 2.45
N GLY A 282 13.88 16.93 1.46
CA GLY A 282 14.83 15.91 1.02
C GLY A 282 14.82 14.64 1.87
N ASN A 283 13.70 14.32 2.53
CA ASN A 283 13.52 13.10 3.32
C ASN A 283 12.46 12.16 2.70
N PRO A 284 12.62 11.71 1.44
CA PRO A 284 11.62 10.86 0.78
C PRO A 284 11.44 9.49 1.46
N ASP A 285 12.46 8.93 2.12
CA ASP A 285 12.32 7.68 2.90
C ASP A 285 11.36 7.84 4.09
N ARG A 286 11.48 8.94 4.84
CA ARG A 286 10.54 9.26 5.94
C ARG A 286 9.13 9.52 5.43
N CYS A 287 9.00 10.06 4.20
CA CYS A 287 7.72 10.21 3.54
C CYS A 287 7.09 8.83 3.25
N LEU A 288 7.87 7.89 2.71
CA LEU A 288 7.43 6.50 2.49
C LEU A 288 7.01 5.86 3.81
N ASP A 289 7.83 5.96 4.86
CA ASP A 289 7.52 5.36 6.17
C ASP A 289 6.23 5.93 6.75
N LEU A 290 6.07 7.25 6.73
CA LEU A 290 4.87 7.93 7.24
C LEU A 290 3.61 7.45 6.51
N LEU A 291 3.65 7.41 5.18
CA LEU A 291 2.49 7.07 4.36
C LEU A 291 2.24 5.55 4.29
N SER A 292 3.27 4.72 4.48
CA SER A 292 3.15 3.26 4.47
C SER A 292 2.70 2.68 5.81
N THR A 293 3.05 3.33 6.94
CA THR A 293 2.70 2.86 8.28
C THR A 293 1.40 3.47 8.82
N LYS A 294 1.04 4.69 8.37
CA LYS A 294 -0.11 5.45 8.90
C LYS A 294 -1.13 5.87 7.84
N GLY A 295 -0.80 5.80 6.56
CA GLY A 295 -1.70 6.18 5.46
C GLY A 295 -2.58 5.01 5.03
N ARG A 296 -3.91 5.18 5.11
CA ARG A 296 -4.80 4.33 4.31
C ARG A 296 -4.55 4.65 2.85
N ARG A 297 -4.25 3.65 2.02
CA ARG A 297 -4.03 3.79 0.56
C ARG A 297 -5.34 4.08 -0.20
N THR A 298 -6.06 5.13 0.20
CA THR A 298 -7.46 5.31 -0.21
C THR A 298 -7.78 6.68 -0.80
N ASN A 299 -6.92 7.70 -0.63
CA ASN A 299 -7.16 9.02 -1.22
C ASN A 299 -6.01 9.54 -2.10
N PHE A 300 -6.37 10.43 -3.02
CA PHE A 300 -5.49 11.00 -4.04
C PHE A 300 -4.20 11.59 -3.47
N GLN A 301 -4.30 12.48 -2.48
CA GLN A 301 -3.13 13.21 -1.95
C GLN A 301 -2.11 12.26 -1.30
N THR A 302 -2.57 11.23 -0.60
CA THR A 302 -1.71 10.20 -0.01
C THR A 302 -0.96 9.42 -1.09
N LEU A 303 -1.68 8.95 -2.13
CA LEU A 303 -1.08 8.20 -3.23
C LEU A 303 -0.12 9.08 -4.05
N PHE A 304 -0.46 10.35 -4.28
CA PHE A 304 0.39 11.30 -4.99
C PHE A 304 1.73 11.49 -4.31
N TRP A 305 1.74 11.79 -3.01
CA TRP A 305 3.00 12.00 -2.26
C TRP A 305 3.78 10.70 -2.04
N LEU A 306 3.11 9.56 -1.93
CA LEU A 306 3.76 8.25 -1.90
C LEU A 306 4.46 7.94 -3.22
N GLY A 307 3.78 8.17 -4.36
CA GLY A 307 4.34 8.01 -5.69
C GLY A 307 5.49 8.98 -5.98
N ALA A 308 5.37 10.23 -5.55
CA ALA A 308 6.44 11.21 -5.62
C ALA A 308 7.67 10.78 -4.80
N ALA A 309 7.47 10.26 -3.59
CA ALA A 309 8.56 9.76 -2.75
C ALA A 309 9.30 8.57 -3.41
N HIS A 310 8.57 7.57 -3.92
CA HIS A 310 9.16 6.48 -4.71
C HIS A 310 9.95 7.00 -5.92
N TRP A 311 9.40 7.97 -6.66
CA TRP A 311 10.08 8.58 -7.81
C TRP A 311 11.40 9.25 -7.41
N LYS A 312 11.39 10.03 -6.31
CA LYS A 312 12.58 10.72 -5.81
C LYS A 312 13.67 9.76 -5.30
N LEU A 313 13.29 8.55 -4.92
CA LEU A 313 14.20 7.45 -4.53
C LEU A 313 14.68 6.60 -5.71
N GLY A 314 14.26 6.91 -6.95
CA GLY A 314 14.61 6.14 -8.14
C GLY A 314 13.85 4.81 -8.28
N GLN A 315 12.82 4.59 -7.46
CA GLN A 315 11.95 3.41 -7.46
C GLN A 315 10.83 3.60 -8.50
N PHE A 316 11.21 3.65 -9.78
CA PHE A 316 10.31 4.10 -10.85
C PHE A 316 9.15 3.14 -11.14
N ALA A 317 9.32 1.83 -10.90
CA ALA A 317 8.26 0.85 -11.12
C ALA A 317 7.15 1.01 -10.07
N GLU A 318 7.53 1.18 -8.80
CA GLU A 318 6.65 1.42 -7.67
C GLU A 318 5.99 2.80 -7.79
N ALA A 319 6.76 3.83 -8.15
CA ALA A 319 6.24 5.16 -8.41
C ALA A 319 5.18 5.14 -9.50
N LYS A 320 5.42 4.41 -10.61
CA LYS A 320 4.45 4.25 -11.70
C LYS A 320 3.16 3.59 -11.20
N ALA A 321 3.26 2.46 -10.50
CA ALA A 321 2.09 1.73 -10.01
C ALA A 321 1.23 2.60 -9.07
N VAL A 322 1.86 3.26 -8.09
CA VAL A 322 1.15 4.12 -7.13
C VAL A 322 0.52 5.34 -7.80
N LEU A 323 1.21 5.97 -8.76
CA LEU A 323 0.68 7.14 -9.47
C LEU A 323 -0.42 6.76 -10.47
N GLN A 324 -0.45 5.53 -10.99
CA GLN A 324 -1.59 5.03 -11.76
C GLN A 324 -2.85 4.94 -10.89
N ASP A 325 -2.73 4.50 -9.64
CA ASP A 325 -3.85 4.50 -8.69
C ASP A 325 -4.27 5.94 -8.32
N ALA A 326 -3.30 6.82 -8.08
CA ALA A 326 -3.58 8.25 -7.86
C ALA A 326 -4.32 8.88 -9.05
N ARG A 327 -3.93 8.53 -10.29
CA ARG A 327 -4.56 9.00 -11.54
C ARG A 327 -5.99 8.52 -11.72
N ARG A 328 -6.34 7.35 -11.18
CA ARG A 328 -7.74 6.89 -11.17
C ARG A 328 -8.61 7.74 -10.24
N LEU A 329 -8.07 8.16 -9.10
CA LEU A 329 -8.78 9.01 -8.14
C LEU A 329 -8.80 10.49 -8.52
N ASN A 330 -7.81 10.97 -9.28
CA ASN A 330 -7.81 12.33 -9.80
C ASN A 330 -7.30 12.35 -11.25
N PRO A 331 -8.18 12.60 -12.23
CA PRO A 331 -7.77 12.64 -13.62
C PRO A 331 -6.85 13.81 -13.97
N TYR A 332 -6.76 14.83 -13.12
CA TYR A 332 -5.92 16.01 -13.33
C TYR A 332 -4.59 15.95 -12.58
N ILE A 333 -4.09 14.74 -12.26
CA ILE A 333 -2.83 14.54 -11.51
C ILE A 333 -1.65 15.34 -12.09
N LEU A 334 -1.59 15.56 -13.41
CA LEU A 334 -0.53 16.30 -14.05
C LEU A 334 -0.45 17.75 -13.55
N LYS A 335 -1.60 18.39 -13.29
CA LYS A 335 -1.66 19.76 -12.75
C LYS A 335 -1.00 19.88 -11.38
N HIS A 336 -1.03 18.82 -10.59
CA HIS A 336 -0.37 18.77 -9.27
C HIS A 336 1.13 18.50 -9.38
N ALA A 337 1.58 17.87 -10.46
CA ALA A 337 2.98 17.56 -10.71
C ALA A 337 3.77 18.70 -11.38
N GLU A 338 3.10 19.67 -12.04
CA GLU A 338 3.71 20.78 -12.78
C GLU A 338 4.74 21.59 -11.97
N LYS A 339 4.57 21.69 -10.64
CA LYS A 339 5.47 22.44 -9.74
C LYS A 339 6.61 21.64 -9.13
N ILE A 340 6.74 20.35 -9.47
CA ILE A 340 7.81 19.49 -8.99
C ILE A 340 8.75 19.24 -10.18
N ASP A 341 9.91 19.89 -10.14
CA ASP A 341 10.92 19.84 -11.21
C ASP A 341 11.26 18.39 -11.58
N GLY A 342 11.20 18.06 -12.89
CA GLY A 342 11.45 16.73 -13.43
C GLY A 342 10.31 15.70 -13.21
N PHE A 343 9.43 15.90 -12.23
CA PHE A 343 8.36 14.96 -11.91
C PHE A 343 7.16 15.06 -12.86
N SER A 344 6.82 16.26 -13.33
CA SER A 344 5.73 16.48 -14.29
C SER A 344 5.91 15.69 -15.59
N GLY A 345 7.14 15.56 -16.09
CA GLY A 345 7.46 14.72 -17.25
C GLY A 345 7.19 13.23 -17.00
N PHE A 346 7.54 12.74 -15.81
CA PHE A 346 7.27 11.36 -15.39
C PHE A 346 5.77 11.09 -15.29
N VAL A 347 5.01 11.99 -14.66
CA VAL A 347 3.54 11.87 -14.53
C VAL A 347 2.85 11.98 -15.89
N SER A 348 3.32 12.86 -16.79
CA SER A 348 2.79 12.98 -18.16
C SER A 348 2.95 11.68 -18.96
N ALA A 349 4.07 10.98 -18.80
CA ALA A 349 4.28 9.69 -19.45
C ALA A 349 3.29 8.61 -18.96
N ILE A 350 2.97 8.60 -17.66
CA ILE A 350 1.97 7.70 -17.08
C ILE A 350 0.58 8.01 -17.62
N ASP A 351 0.24 9.29 -17.74
CA ASP A 351 -1.06 9.73 -18.26
C ASP A 351 -1.28 9.30 -19.72
N LYS A 352 -0.25 9.47 -20.57
CA LYS A 352 -0.28 9.02 -21.98
C LYS A 352 -0.37 7.51 -22.14
N ASP A 353 0.32 6.75 -21.27
CA ASP A 353 0.28 5.28 -21.26
C ASP A 353 -1.13 4.77 -20.89
N LEU A 354 -1.77 5.41 -19.91
CA LEU A 354 -3.15 5.08 -19.48
C LEU A 354 -4.21 5.52 -20.50
N ALA A 355 -3.99 6.63 -21.20
CA ALA A 355 -4.89 7.11 -22.26
C ALA A 355 -4.81 6.26 -23.55
N GLY A 356 -3.86 5.33 -23.65
CA GLY A 356 -3.65 4.53 -24.86
C GLY A 356 -3.07 5.34 -26.03
N GLU A 357 -2.56 6.55 -25.78
CA GLU A 357 -1.98 7.47 -26.77
C GLU A 357 -0.51 7.14 -27.09
N ALA A 358 0.10 6.20 -26.37
CA ALA A 358 1.38 5.63 -26.72
C ALA A 358 1.24 4.77 -27.99
N GLY A 359 1.70 5.31 -29.12
CA GLY A 359 1.79 4.63 -30.41
C GLY A 359 2.57 3.31 -30.40
N GLN A 360 2.86 2.78 -31.59
CA GLN A 360 3.41 1.43 -31.82
C GLN A 360 4.56 1.02 -30.86
N PRO A 361 4.86 -0.27 -30.69
CA PRO A 361 5.86 -0.75 -29.73
C PRO A 361 7.25 -0.06 -29.80
N ALA A 362 7.63 0.50 -30.95
CA ALA A 362 8.83 1.30 -31.13
C ALA A 362 8.81 2.66 -30.38
N ASP A 363 7.64 3.28 -30.23
CA ASP A 363 7.44 4.54 -29.51
C ASP A 363 7.53 4.36 -27.99
N ARG A 364 7.16 3.18 -27.46
CA ARG A 364 7.33 2.82 -26.03
C ARG A 364 8.81 2.70 -25.64
N GLY A 365 9.65 2.20 -26.54
CA GLY A 365 11.10 2.14 -26.35
C GLY A 365 11.77 3.52 -26.45
N ARG A 366 11.21 4.40 -27.27
CA ARG A 366 11.65 5.80 -27.41
C ARG A 366 11.30 6.64 -26.19
N LEU A 367 10.12 6.44 -25.62
CA LEU A 367 9.68 7.08 -24.37
C LEU A 367 10.57 6.68 -23.17
N GLY A 368 10.98 5.40 -23.09
CA GLY A 368 11.96 4.91 -22.11
C GLY A 368 13.36 5.54 -22.24
N PHE A 369 13.73 5.98 -23.45
CA PHE A 369 15.00 6.66 -23.74
C PHE A 369 14.93 8.19 -23.49
N GLU A 370 13.78 8.81 -23.75
CA GLU A 370 13.49 10.21 -23.40
C GLU A 370 13.37 10.40 -21.86
N LEU A 371 12.85 9.39 -21.15
CA LEU A 371 12.80 9.33 -19.68
C LEU A 371 14.20 9.37 -19.03
N ALA A 372 15.24 8.86 -19.70
CA ALA A 372 16.61 8.85 -19.18
C ALA A 372 17.39 10.15 -19.49
N THR A 373 16.93 10.95 -20.46
CA THR A 373 17.70 12.10 -20.99
C THR A 373 17.13 13.47 -20.58
N HIS A 374 15.89 13.54 -20.08
CA HIS A 374 15.27 14.79 -19.61
C HIS A 374 15.48 15.14 -18.12
N LEU A 375 16.26 14.34 -17.38
CA LEU A 375 16.38 14.45 -15.91
C LEU A 375 17.74 14.97 -15.39
N MET A 376 18.56 15.63 -16.21
CA MET A 376 19.81 16.22 -15.72
C MET A 376 19.91 17.70 -16.09
N THR A 377 20.18 18.53 -15.09
CA THR A 377 20.57 19.93 -15.30
C THR A 377 21.98 20.01 -15.91
N VAL A 378 22.27 21.10 -16.62
CA VAL A 378 23.60 21.34 -17.21
C VAL A 378 24.71 21.28 -16.14
N ALA A 379 24.42 21.71 -14.91
CA ALA A 379 25.35 21.64 -13.79
C ALA A 379 25.64 20.21 -13.31
N GLU A 380 24.65 19.30 -13.37
CA GLU A 380 24.83 17.88 -13.02
C GLU A 380 25.63 17.14 -14.11
N ILE A 381 25.40 17.49 -15.37
CA ILE A 381 26.22 17.03 -16.50
C ILE A 381 27.65 17.53 -16.35
N GLU A 382 27.85 18.80 -15.98
CA GLU A 382 29.18 19.38 -15.75
C GLU A 382 29.91 18.76 -14.55
N ALA A 383 29.21 18.45 -13.46
CA ALA A 383 29.78 17.74 -12.31
C ALA A 383 30.20 16.31 -12.68
N LEU A 384 29.42 15.62 -13.52
CA LEU A 384 29.75 14.29 -14.05
C LEU A 384 30.99 14.35 -14.97
N VAL A 385 31.03 15.34 -15.87
CA VAL A 385 32.16 15.58 -16.80
C VAL A 385 33.43 16.00 -16.06
N ARG A 386 33.33 16.75 -14.96
CA ARG A 386 34.49 17.10 -14.10
C ARG A 386 35.01 15.91 -13.30
N ARG A 387 34.14 14.99 -12.89
CA ARG A 387 34.50 13.77 -12.14
C ARG A 387 35.13 12.70 -13.04
N TYR A 388 34.76 12.66 -14.32
CA TYR A 388 35.32 11.78 -15.34
C TYR A 388 36.09 12.60 -16.39
N ARG A 389 37.32 13.02 -16.06
CA ARG A 389 38.19 13.84 -16.94
C ARG A 389 38.20 13.37 -18.40
N PHE A 390 37.39 14.01 -19.26
CA PHE A 390 37.47 13.90 -20.71
C PHE A 390 37.66 15.30 -21.32
N ALA A 391 38.91 15.64 -21.63
CA ALA A 391 39.31 16.92 -22.20
C ALA A 391 39.05 17.08 -23.72
N ARG A 392 37.99 16.46 -24.27
CA ARG A 392 37.72 16.53 -25.73
C ARG A 392 36.28 16.90 -26.12
N ALA A 393 35.36 17.00 -25.16
CA ALA A 393 33.95 17.30 -25.42
C ALA A 393 33.60 18.80 -25.38
N ALA A 394 34.40 19.64 -24.69
CA ALA A 394 34.18 21.08 -24.66
C ALA A 394 34.51 21.76 -26.02
N GLU A 395 35.39 21.16 -26.82
CA GLU A 395 35.87 21.72 -28.09
C GLU A 395 34.95 21.39 -29.29
N GLU A 396 34.08 20.39 -29.15
CA GLU A 396 33.13 19.96 -30.20
C GLU A 396 31.79 20.68 -30.07
N TYR A 397 31.41 21.11 -28.85
CA TYR A 397 30.15 21.80 -28.61
C TYR A 397 30.15 23.25 -29.15
N GLU A 398 31.29 23.96 -29.09
CA GLU A 398 31.47 25.25 -29.76
C GLU A 398 31.49 25.14 -31.31
N LYS A 399 31.85 23.97 -31.85
CA LYS A 399 31.92 23.74 -33.31
C LYS A 399 30.57 23.44 -33.96
N LEU A 400 29.54 23.09 -33.19
CA LEU A 400 28.22 22.69 -33.70
C LEU A 400 27.20 23.84 -33.81
N LEU A 401 27.51 25.02 -33.26
CA LEU A 401 26.67 26.22 -33.33
C LEU A 401 26.42 26.77 -34.76
N PRO A 402 27.36 26.66 -35.73
CA PRO A 402 27.13 27.08 -37.12
C PRO A 402 26.26 26.12 -37.94
N SER A 403 26.25 24.82 -37.62
CA SER A 403 25.52 23.77 -38.37
C SER A 403 24.00 23.88 -38.22
N LEU A 404 23.52 24.45 -37.10
CA LEU A 404 22.11 24.77 -36.87
C LEU A 404 21.59 25.92 -37.75
N LYS A 405 22.46 26.89 -38.11
CA LYS A 405 22.10 27.98 -39.04
C LYS A 405 22.03 27.55 -40.51
N SER A 406 22.70 26.44 -40.87
CA SER A 406 22.75 25.88 -42.23
C SER A 406 21.51 25.05 -42.58
N ALA A 407 20.85 24.45 -41.60
CA ALA A 407 19.64 23.65 -41.81
C ALA A 407 18.45 24.47 -42.34
N VAL A 408 18.44 25.79 -42.12
CA VAL A 408 17.39 26.71 -42.58
C VAL A 408 17.54 27.09 -44.06
N ARG A 409 18.70 26.85 -44.70
CA ARG A 409 18.96 27.23 -46.12
C ARG A 409 18.84 26.11 -47.14
N ARG A 410 18.56 24.86 -46.74
CA ARG A 410 18.37 23.71 -47.65
C ARG A 410 16.90 23.40 -47.97
N ALA A 411 16.11 24.45 -48.16
CA ALA A 411 14.81 24.37 -48.80
C ALA A 411 14.86 24.60 -50.32
N GLU A 412 16.03 24.77 -50.94
CA GLU A 412 16.12 25.05 -52.39
C GLU A 412 17.28 24.30 -53.07
N VAL A 413 16.94 23.61 -54.18
CA VAL A 413 17.77 23.23 -55.36
C VAL A 413 18.52 21.86 -55.40
N GLU A 414 17.84 20.87 -55.98
CA GLU A 414 18.16 19.99 -57.14
C GLU A 414 19.60 19.56 -57.61
N THR A 415 19.70 18.26 -57.98
CA THR A 415 20.43 17.59 -59.11
C THR A 415 21.90 17.04 -59.07
N ARG A 416 22.00 15.71 -59.36
CA ARG A 416 22.93 14.87 -60.20
C ARG A 416 24.49 14.79 -60.01
N LEU A 417 24.99 13.54 -60.06
CA LEU A 417 26.39 12.98 -60.17
C LEU A 417 26.97 13.07 -61.63
N PRO A 418 28.31 13.08 -61.94
CA PRO A 418 29.22 11.89 -61.83
C PRO A 418 30.80 12.08 -61.74
N GLU A 419 31.47 10.92 -61.55
CA GLU A 419 32.87 10.49 -61.86
C GLU A 419 34.02 10.48 -60.81
N VAL A 420 34.38 9.25 -60.34
CA VAL A 420 35.69 8.87 -59.78
C VAL A 420 36.07 7.46 -60.29
N LYS A 421 37.24 7.32 -60.96
CA LYS A 421 37.81 6.06 -61.50
C LYS A 421 39.00 5.60 -60.63
N GLY A 422 39.15 4.28 -60.41
CA GLY A 422 40.46 3.78 -59.96
C GLY A 422 40.65 2.35 -59.42
N MET A 423 39.64 1.47 -59.30
CA MET A 423 39.87 0.04 -58.95
C MET A 423 38.78 -0.91 -59.51
N ALA A 424 38.18 -0.53 -60.64
CA ALA A 424 37.09 -1.25 -61.32
C ALA A 424 37.56 -2.27 -62.40
N GLY A 425 38.86 -2.60 -62.46
CA GLY A 425 39.46 -3.23 -63.66
C GLY A 425 39.31 -4.75 -63.80
N ALA A 426 39.31 -5.54 -62.72
CA ALA A 426 39.24 -7.01 -62.79
C ALA A 426 37.82 -7.55 -62.56
N HIS A 427 37.07 -6.93 -61.64
CA HIS A 427 35.67 -7.25 -61.35
C HIS A 427 34.73 -6.99 -62.53
N ALA A 428 34.94 -5.91 -63.28
CA ALA A 428 34.13 -5.60 -64.45
C ALA A 428 34.34 -6.60 -65.62
N LYS A 429 35.46 -7.33 -65.68
CA LYS A 429 35.70 -8.32 -66.75
C LYS A 429 34.90 -9.59 -66.56
N LEU A 430 34.78 -10.09 -65.33
CA LEU A 430 33.95 -11.26 -65.02
C LEU A 430 32.46 -10.91 -65.12
N LEU A 431 32.07 -9.74 -64.59
CA LEU A 431 30.71 -9.23 -64.67
C LEU A 431 30.30 -8.92 -66.12
N ALA A 432 31.19 -8.34 -66.94
CA ALA A 432 30.94 -8.13 -68.38
C ALA A 432 30.92 -9.43 -69.18
N ALA A 433 31.69 -10.46 -68.80
CA ALA A 433 31.65 -11.76 -69.48
C ALA A 433 30.31 -12.49 -69.25
N VAL A 434 29.77 -12.45 -68.02
CA VAL A 434 28.45 -13.01 -67.67
C VAL A 434 27.31 -12.20 -68.28
N THR A 435 27.46 -10.88 -68.39
CA THR A 435 26.44 -10.00 -68.98
C THR A 435 26.43 -10.09 -70.52
N ARG A 436 27.57 -10.38 -71.17
CA ARG A 436 27.66 -10.57 -72.63
C ARG A 436 27.22 -11.95 -73.12
N SER A 437 27.23 -12.99 -72.27
CA SER A 437 26.91 -14.36 -72.69
C SER A 437 25.42 -14.73 -72.66
N GLN A 438 24.52 -13.73 -72.59
CA GLN A 438 23.06 -13.91 -72.53
C GLN A 438 22.61 -14.96 -71.49
N GLY A 439 23.22 -14.96 -70.30
CA GLY A 439 22.69 -15.68 -69.13
C GLY A 439 23.14 -17.14 -68.98
N LYS A 440 24.12 -17.62 -69.74
CA LYS A 440 24.74 -18.95 -69.53
C LYS A 440 26.27 -18.88 -69.60
N LEU A 441 26.95 -19.51 -68.64
CA LEU A 441 28.41 -19.66 -68.62
C LEU A 441 28.77 -21.13 -68.39
N LYS A 442 29.54 -21.74 -69.29
CA LYS A 442 30.10 -23.09 -69.11
C LYS A 442 31.61 -22.98 -68.91
N THR A 443 32.10 -23.60 -67.85
CA THR A 443 33.54 -23.69 -67.59
C THR A 443 33.89 -25.04 -66.97
N LYS A 444 35.15 -25.45 -67.08
CA LYS A 444 35.65 -26.69 -66.49
C LYS A 444 36.50 -26.36 -65.27
N LEU A 445 36.18 -26.98 -64.14
CA LEU A 445 37.04 -27.02 -62.97
C LEU A 445 37.58 -28.45 -62.84
N GLY A 446 38.84 -28.66 -63.24
CA GLY A 446 39.43 -30.01 -63.31
C GLY A 446 38.71 -30.90 -64.33
N LYS A 447 38.28 -32.11 -63.91
CA LYS A 447 37.52 -33.05 -64.77
C LYS A 447 36.02 -32.78 -64.78
N THR A 448 35.55 -31.80 -64.02
CA THR A 448 34.14 -31.56 -63.77
C THR A 448 33.65 -30.36 -64.57
N GLU A 449 32.56 -30.54 -65.30
CA GLU A 449 31.94 -29.48 -66.10
C GLU A 449 30.89 -28.75 -65.28
N LEU A 450 31.01 -27.43 -65.18
CA LEU A 450 30.13 -26.57 -64.39
C LEU A 450 29.41 -25.60 -65.32
N THR A 451 28.08 -25.65 -65.27
CA THR A 451 27.20 -24.77 -66.06
C THR A 451 26.46 -23.85 -65.11
N LEU A 452 26.60 -22.54 -65.30
CA LEU A 452 25.93 -21.49 -64.55
C LEU A 452 24.87 -20.81 -65.42
N VAL A 453 23.66 -20.70 -64.91
CA VAL A 453 22.51 -20.10 -65.59
C VAL A 453 21.85 -19.07 -64.68
N LYS A 454 21.63 -17.86 -65.17
CA LYS A 454 20.85 -16.86 -64.42
C LYS A 454 19.39 -17.31 -64.40
N ALA A 455 18.83 -17.46 -63.19
CA ALA A 455 17.47 -17.96 -63.01
C ALA A 455 16.45 -16.83 -62.84
N ASP A 456 16.76 -15.84 -61.98
CA ASP A 456 15.88 -14.72 -61.60
C ASP A 456 16.69 -13.57 -60.93
N GLU A 457 16.04 -12.44 -60.59
CA GLU A 457 16.64 -11.32 -59.86
C GLU A 457 16.90 -11.69 -58.40
N GLY A 458 17.97 -12.45 -58.16
CA GLY A 458 18.43 -12.79 -56.81
C GLY A 458 19.20 -14.10 -56.68
N SER A 459 19.27 -14.93 -57.73
CA SER A 459 19.93 -16.23 -57.65
C SER A 459 20.50 -16.75 -58.97
N PHE A 460 21.38 -17.76 -58.86
CA PHE A 460 21.85 -18.55 -60.00
C PHE A 460 21.49 -20.02 -59.82
N HIS A 461 21.15 -20.68 -60.92
CA HIS A 461 21.13 -22.14 -61.02
C HIS A 461 22.48 -22.62 -61.51
N PHE A 462 22.97 -23.71 -60.93
CA PHE A 462 24.15 -24.39 -61.43
C PHE A 462 23.91 -25.88 -61.59
N THR A 463 24.57 -26.45 -62.59
CA THR A 463 24.54 -27.89 -62.87
C THR A 463 25.97 -28.40 -62.86
N ILE A 464 26.21 -29.41 -62.05
CA ILE A 464 27.44 -30.22 -62.04
C ILE A 464 27.02 -31.64 -62.36
N THR A 465 27.86 -32.38 -63.07
CA THR A 465 27.56 -33.72 -63.59
C THR A 465 26.94 -34.64 -62.51
N GLY A 466 25.61 -34.84 -62.57
CA GLY A 466 24.83 -35.67 -61.65
C GLY A 466 23.86 -34.95 -60.69
N GLY A 467 23.82 -33.61 -60.63
CA GLY A 467 22.86 -32.88 -59.77
C GLY A 467 22.74 -31.38 -60.05
N GLU A 468 21.58 -30.82 -59.68
CA GLU A 468 21.22 -29.40 -59.84
C GLU A 468 21.04 -28.71 -58.49
N GLY A 469 21.41 -27.43 -58.40
CA GLY A 469 21.24 -26.61 -57.19
C GLY A 469 21.04 -25.11 -57.46
N LYS A 470 20.50 -24.39 -56.46
CA LYS A 470 20.20 -22.94 -56.49
C LYS A 470 20.84 -22.27 -55.28
N PHE A 471 21.52 -21.12 -55.44
CA PHE A 471 22.04 -20.35 -54.30
C PHE A 471 21.89 -18.82 -54.42
N PRO A 472 21.76 -18.10 -53.28
CA PRO A 472 21.73 -16.64 -53.23
C PRO A 472 23.14 -16.02 -53.25
N TRP A 473 23.22 -14.75 -53.66
CA TRP A 473 24.44 -13.95 -53.86
C TRP A 473 25.51 -13.98 -52.75
N ALA A 474 25.15 -14.19 -51.49
CA ALA A 474 26.01 -13.89 -50.34
C ALA A 474 26.94 -15.02 -49.88
N TYR A 475 26.81 -16.24 -50.41
CA TYR A 475 27.42 -17.44 -49.80
C TYR A 475 28.79 -17.85 -50.34
N LEU A 476 29.27 -17.28 -51.45
CA LEU A 476 30.51 -17.73 -52.12
C LEU A 476 31.81 -17.08 -51.57
N ASP A 477 31.72 -15.97 -50.82
CA ASP A 477 32.90 -15.23 -50.36
C ASP A 477 33.44 -15.67 -48.97
N THR A 478 32.59 -16.11 -48.05
CA THR A 478 32.98 -16.18 -46.62
C THR A 478 33.84 -17.39 -46.25
N VAL A 479 33.65 -18.54 -46.90
CA VAL A 479 34.38 -19.79 -46.61
C VAL A 479 35.85 -19.70 -47.05
N VAL A 480 36.12 -19.08 -48.20
CA VAL A 480 37.47 -18.87 -48.75
C VAL A 480 38.29 -17.91 -47.88
N TYR A 481 37.65 -16.89 -47.30
CA TYR A 481 38.29 -15.93 -46.41
C TYR A 481 38.66 -16.51 -45.02
N CYS A 482 37.88 -17.46 -44.51
CA CYS A 482 38.19 -18.12 -43.22
C CYS A 482 39.41 -19.05 -43.31
N GLU A 483 39.62 -19.71 -44.46
CA GLU A 483 40.83 -20.53 -44.69
C GLU A 483 42.10 -19.67 -44.91
N LEU A 484 41.98 -18.49 -45.51
CA LEU A 484 43.08 -17.54 -45.71
C LEU A 484 43.57 -16.89 -44.39
N ALA A 485 42.69 -16.68 -43.42
CA ALA A 485 43.04 -16.07 -42.12
C ALA A 485 44.00 -16.95 -41.29
N GLY A 486 44.01 -18.26 -41.52
CA GLY A 486 44.98 -19.19 -40.92
C GLY A 486 46.35 -19.20 -41.61
N ALA A 487 46.48 -18.61 -42.80
CA ALA A 487 47.65 -18.77 -43.67
C ALA A 487 48.51 -17.50 -43.87
N GLN A 488 48.12 -16.33 -43.33
CA GLN A 488 48.88 -15.08 -43.46
C GLN A 488 48.85 -14.18 -42.21
N ASP A 489 49.85 -13.30 -42.14
CA ASP A 489 50.20 -12.39 -41.03
C ASP A 489 49.26 -11.16 -40.94
N LEU A 490 47.95 -11.42 -40.84
CA LEU A 490 46.92 -10.37 -40.78
C LEU A 490 46.97 -9.60 -39.45
N LYS A 491 46.67 -8.30 -39.53
CA LYS A 491 46.58 -7.44 -38.35
C LYS A 491 45.34 -7.80 -37.51
N PRO A 492 45.37 -7.62 -36.18
CA PRO A 492 44.25 -8.00 -35.32
C PRO A 492 42.91 -7.33 -35.69
N ASP A 493 42.92 -6.09 -36.17
CA ASP A 493 41.72 -5.40 -36.64
C ASP A 493 41.10 -6.05 -37.90
N GLU A 494 41.93 -6.63 -38.78
CA GLU A 494 41.50 -7.33 -39.99
C GLU A 494 40.88 -8.69 -39.61
N VAL A 495 41.50 -9.40 -38.68
CA VAL A 495 40.96 -10.64 -38.09
C VAL A 495 39.61 -10.37 -37.40
N PHE A 496 39.48 -9.24 -36.70
CA PHE A 496 38.22 -8.80 -36.09
C PHE A 496 37.14 -8.48 -37.13
N GLY A 497 37.51 -7.82 -38.23
CA GLY A 497 36.62 -7.57 -39.37
C GLY A 497 36.10 -8.85 -40.01
N LEU A 498 36.98 -9.84 -40.21
CA LEU A 498 36.60 -11.17 -40.71
C LEU A 498 35.65 -11.91 -39.74
N GLY A 499 35.88 -11.78 -38.43
CA GLY A 499 34.95 -12.29 -37.43
C GLY A 499 33.55 -11.67 -37.54
N CYS A 500 33.45 -10.35 -37.78
CA CYS A 500 32.18 -9.68 -38.01
C CYS A 500 31.45 -10.21 -39.25
N LEU A 501 32.19 -10.44 -40.34
CA LEU A 501 31.65 -10.97 -41.60
C LEU A 501 31.20 -12.43 -41.45
N ALA A 502 31.99 -13.27 -40.79
CA ALA A 502 31.63 -14.66 -40.50
C ALA A 502 30.36 -14.74 -39.63
N TRP A 503 30.25 -13.85 -38.63
CA TRP A 503 29.05 -13.75 -37.80
C TRP A 503 27.80 -13.40 -38.61
N ASP A 504 27.92 -12.43 -39.51
CA ASP A 504 26.81 -11.96 -40.36
C ASP A 504 26.44 -12.96 -41.45
N ALA A 505 27.38 -13.82 -41.87
CA ALA A 505 27.14 -14.96 -42.75
C ALA A 505 26.52 -16.18 -42.04
N GLY A 506 26.33 -16.12 -40.71
CA GLY A 506 25.79 -17.23 -39.91
C GLY A 506 26.81 -18.27 -39.45
N LEU A 507 28.10 -18.08 -39.75
CA LEU A 507 29.22 -18.92 -39.33
C LEU A 507 29.68 -18.53 -37.91
N LYS A 508 28.77 -18.72 -36.94
CA LYS A 508 28.98 -18.25 -35.57
C LYS A 508 30.18 -18.92 -34.89
N PRO A 509 30.38 -20.25 -34.94
CA PRO A 509 31.54 -20.89 -34.31
C PRO A 509 32.89 -20.33 -34.82
N GLU A 510 33.01 -20.10 -36.12
CA GLU A 510 34.20 -19.58 -36.77
C GLU A 510 34.43 -18.10 -36.41
N ALA A 511 33.37 -17.31 -36.38
CA ALA A 511 33.41 -15.92 -35.95
C ALA A 511 33.92 -15.77 -34.50
N MET A 512 33.48 -16.66 -33.59
CA MET A 512 33.93 -16.66 -32.20
C MET A 512 35.44 -16.87 -32.10
N VAL A 513 35.98 -17.84 -32.84
CA VAL A 513 37.42 -18.13 -32.86
C VAL A 513 38.21 -16.93 -33.36
N LEU A 514 37.74 -16.27 -34.43
CA LEU A 514 38.38 -15.08 -34.98
C LEU A 514 38.35 -13.89 -34.00
N PHE A 515 37.22 -13.66 -33.32
CA PHE A 515 37.11 -12.63 -32.29
C PHE A 515 38.04 -12.87 -31.11
N GLU A 516 38.13 -14.10 -30.62
CA GLU A 516 39.05 -14.46 -29.53
C GLU A 516 40.51 -14.24 -29.94
N GLN A 517 40.89 -14.65 -31.15
CA GLN A 517 42.24 -14.44 -31.68
C GLN A 517 42.59 -12.95 -31.79
N ALA A 518 41.68 -12.14 -32.33
CA ALA A 518 41.88 -10.70 -32.49
C ALA A 518 42.01 -9.97 -31.14
N VAL A 519 41.08 -10.24 -30.21
CA VAL A 519 41.08 -9.62 -28.87
C VAL A 519 42.31 -10.04 -28.05
N LYS A 520 42.77 -11.29 -28.18
CA LYS A 520 43.99 -11.77 -27.51
C LYS A 520 45.24 -11.02 -27.99
N LYS A 521 45.34 -10.71 -29.28
CA LYS A 521 46.47 -9.97 -29.85
C LYS A 521 46.39 -8.46 -29.59
N GLN A 522 45.18 -7.90 -29.49
CA GLN A 522 44.97 -6.46 -29.25
C GLN A 522 43.79 -6.24 -28.28
N ALA A 523 44.11 -6.19 -26.99
CA ALA A 523 43.13 -6.08 -25.90
C ALA A 523 42.06 -4.96 -26.06
N PRO A 524 42.37 -3.76 -26.63
CA PRO A 524 41.36 -2.74 -26.88
C PRO A 524 40.19 -3.18 -27.77
N LEU A 525 40.39 -4.18 -28.65
CA LEU A 525 39.33 -4.72 -29.51
C LEU A 525 38.19 -5.39 -28.73
N LYS A 526 38.40 -5.73 -27.44
CA LYS A 526 37.34 -6.24 -26.56
C LYS A 526 36.16 -5.27 -26.44
N LYS A 527 36.44 -3.96 -26.47
CA LYS A 527 35.41 -2.91 -26.44
C LYS A 527 34.62 -2.89 -27.75
N ASN A 528 35.30 -3.06 -28.88
CA ASN A 528 34.69 -3.13 -30.21
C ASN A 528 33.82 -4.39 -30.35
N LEU A 529 34.28 -5.53 -29.84
CA LEU A 529 33.52 -6.78 -29.77
C LEU A 529 32.25 -6.60 -28.95
N SER A 530 32.37 -6.02 -27.75
CA SER A 530 31.21 -5.78 -26.88
C SER A 530 30.19 -4.84 -27.54
N ALA A 531 30.63 -3.80 -28.23
CA ALA A 531 29.75 -2.92 -28.99
C ALA A 531 29.08 -3.63 -30.18
N PHE A 532 29.81 -4.50 -30.89
CA PHE A 532 29.28 -5.29 -31.99
C PHE A 532 28.20 -6.27 -31.52
N VAL A 533 28.48 -7.06 -30.48
CA VAL A 533 27.52 -8.01 -29.89
C VAL A 533 26.31 -7.29 -29.33
N SER A 534 26.50 -6.14 -28.66
CA SER A 534 25.40 -5.29 -28.17
C SER A 534 24.45 -4.88 -29.29
N ARG A 535 24.98 -4.38 -30.42
CA ARG A 535 24.17 -4.01 -31.58
C ARG A 535 23.42 -5.21 -32.18
N LYS A 536 24.09 -6.35 -32.32
CA LYS A 536 23.49 -7.55 -32.95
C LYS A 536 22.43 -8.21 -32.06
N ARG A 537 22.59 -8.13 -30.73
CA ARG A 537 21.62 -8.67 -29.76
C ARG A 537 20.55 -7.68 -29.35
N GLY A 538 20.71 -6.39 -29.65
CA GLY A 538 19.79 -5.34 -29.21
C GLY A 538 19.79 -5.15 -27.68
N VAL A 539 20.87 -5.54 -26.99
CA VAL A 539 21.02 -5.40 -25.53
C VAL A 539 22.22 -4.50 -25.23
N PRO A 540 22.16 -3.61 -24.22
CA PRO A 540 23.27 -2.74 -23.87
C PRO A 540 24.55 -3.54 -23.58
N ALA A 541 25.70 -3.02 -24.01
CA ALA A 541 26.98 -3.64 -23.67
C ALA A 541 27.23 -3.49 -22.15
N PRO A 542 27.39 -4.59 -21.40
CA PRO A 542 27.72 -4.50 -19.98
C PRO A 542 29.14 -3.92 -19.80
N ASP A 543 29.37 -3.17 -18.72
CA ASP A 543 30.66 -2.51 -18.45
C ASP A 543 31.85 -3.50 -18.37
N SER A 544 31.58 -4.71 -17.91
CA SER A 544 32.54 -5.83 -17.84
C SER A 544 32.73 -6.57 -19.18
N GLY A 545 31.93 -6.24 -20.20
CA GLY A 545 31.87 -6.88 -21.50
C GLY A 545 31.03 -8.17 -21.50
N PHE A 546 30.62 -8.61 -22.69
CA PHE A 546 29.96 -9.91 -22.83
C PHE A 546 30.94 -11.03 -22.51
N VAL A 547 30.41 -12.12 -21.95
CA VAL A 547 31.15 -13.34 -21.65
C VAL A 547 30.59 -14.50 -22.47
N VAL A 548 31.46 -15.44 -22.82
CA VAL A 548 31.01 -16.66 -23.52
C VAL A 548 30.50 -17.65 -22.50
N PHE A 549 29.26 -18.09 -22.64
CA PHE A 549 28.68 -19.16 -21.85
C PHE A 549 27.98 -20.15 -22.78
N ARG A 550 28.41 -21.42 -22.73
CA ARG A 550 27.89 -22.51 -23.58
C ARG A 550 27.79 -22.13 -25.07
N GLY A 551 28.80 -21.45 -25.60
CA GLY A 551 28.88 -21.08 -27.02
C GLY A 551 28.15 -19.80 -27.44
N ALA A 552 27.60 -19.03 -26.49
CA ALA A 552 26.94 -17.76 -26.77
C ALA A 552 27.55 -16.60 -25.96
N TYR A 553 27.61 -15.41 -26.57
CA TYR A 553 27.89 -14.17 -25.83
C TYR A 553 26.68 -13.75 -25.00
N VAL A 554 26.81 -13.82 -23.69
CA VAL A 554 25.80 -13.42 -22.69
C VAL A 554 26.34 -12.32 -21.80
N THR A 555 25.46 -11.52 -21.20
CA THR A 555 25.88 -10.59 -20.13
C THR A 555 26.27 -11.39 -18.89
N PRO A 556 27.07 -10.84 -17.97
CA PRO A 556 27.38 -11.51 -16.71
C PRO A 556 26.14 -11.81 -15.85
N GLU A 557 25.11 -10.96 -15.93
CA GLU A 557 23.84 -11.18 -15.26
C GLU A 557 23.06 -12.35 -15.90
N GLU A 558 23.00 -12.39 -17.24
CA GLU A 558 22.41 -13.52 -17.97
C GLU A 558 23.13 -14.82 -17.63
N LYS A 559 24.47 -14.79 -17.57
CA LYS A 559 25.28 -15.93 -17.12
C LYS A 559 24.90 -16.35 -15.70
N ALA A 560 24.85 -15.42 -14.75
CA ALA A 560 24.51 -15.71 -13.36
C ALA A 560 23.09 -16.31 -13.21
N ASN A 561 22.13 -15.85 -14.01
CA ASN A 561 20.76 -16.39 -14.01
C ASN A 561 20.69 -17.77 -14.67
N LEU A 562 21.40 -17.97 -15.78
CA LEU A 562 21.53 -19.27 -16.44
C LEU A 562 22.25 -20.30 -15.55
N GLU A 563 23.25 -19.89 -14.76
CA GLU A 563 23.94 -20.74 -13.78
C GLU A 563 23.03 -21.12 -12.60
N LYS A 564 22.09 -20.26 -12.22
CA LYS A 564 21.01 -20.57 -11.25
C LYS A 564 19.92 -21.47 -11.83
N GLY A 565 20.03 -21.89 -13.09
CA GLY A 565 19.03 -22.74 -13.76
C GLY A 565 17.76 -21.99 -14.19
N LEU A 566 17.80 -20.66 -14.23
CA LEU A 566 16.69 -19.84 -14.74
C LEU A 566 16.75 -19.75 -16.27
N VAL A 567 15.59 -19.54 -16.88
CA VAL A 567 15.42 -19.36 -18.31
C VAL A 567 14.61 -18.09 -18.57
N LEU A 568 14.99 -17.34 -19.61
CA LEU A 568 14.21 -16.20 -20.04
C LEU A 568 12.97 -16.70 -20.80
N PHE A 569 11.78 -16.39 -20.32
CA PHE A 569 10.51 -16.70 -20.97
C PHE A 569 9.61 -15.46 -20.95
N GLN A 570 9.14 -15.03 -22.12
CA GLN A 570 8.29 -13.84 -22.29
C GLN A 570 8.84 -12.56 -21.59
N GLY A 571 10.17 -12.40 -21.57
CA GLY A 571 10.83 -11.22 -20.99
C GLY A 571 11.13 -11.31 -19.49
N GLN A 572 10.83 -12.43 -18.84
CA GLN A 572 11.10 -12.65 -17.42
C GLN A 572 12.02 -13.85 -17.19
N TRP A 573 12.94 -13.75 -16.22
CA TRP A 573 13.74 -14.87 -15.75
C TRP A 573 12.90 -15.74 -14.83
N VAL A 574 12.58 -16.94 -15.28
CA VAL A 574 11.73 -17.90 -14.56
C VAL A 574 12.45 -19.23 -14.40
N THR A 575 12.04 -20.04 -13.44
CA THR A 575 12.52 -21.42 -13.39
C THR A 575 12.00 -22.21 -14.58
N VAL A 576 12.67 -23.29 -14.96
CA VAL A 576 12.16 -24.21 -16.01
C VAL A 576 10.75 -24.72 -15.66
N LYS A 577 10.50 -24.97 -14.37
CA LYS A 577 9.20 -25.41 -13.85
C LYS A 577 8.10 -24.35 -14.03
N ASP A 578 8.40 -23.08 -13.78
CA ASP A 578 7.45 -21.99 -13.95
C ASP A 578 7.19 -21.69 -15.43
N LYS A 579 8.22 -21.80 -16.28
CA LYS A 579 8.07 -21.75 -17.73
C LYS A 579 7.06 -22.78 -18.23
N GLU A 580 7.10 -24.01 -17.72
CA GLU A 580 6.13 -25.05 -18.11
C GLU A 580 4.70 -24.69 -17.71
N GLN A 581 4.49 -24.03 -16.57
CA GLN A 581 3.18 -23.56 -16.14
C GLN A 581 2.66 -22.42 -17.02
N LEU A 582 3.52 -21.43 -17.27
CA LEU A 582 3.21 -20.30 -18.16
C LEU A 582 2.93 -20.78 -19.59
N ALA A 583 3.67 -21.78 -20.08
CA ALA A 583 3.44 -22.38 -21.41
C ALA A 583 2.09 -23.14 -21.50
N LYS A 584 1.56 -23.63 -20.39
CA LYS A 584 0.22 -24.22 -20.30
C LYS A 584 -0.90 -23.17 -20.20
N GLY A 585 -0.54 -21.89 -20.24
CA GLY A 585 -1.49 -20.78 -20.06
C GLY A 585 -1.93 -20.59 -18.61
N ASN A 586 -1.23 -21.21 -17.64
CA ASN A 586 -1.48 -20.95 -16.24
C ASN A 586 -0.80 -19.63 -15.85
N ILE A 587 -1.44 -18.87 -14.98
CA ILE A 587 -0.88 -17.65 -14.41
C ILE A 587 -0.87 -17.75 -12.90
N GLN A 588 0.03 -17.01 -12.27
CA GLN A 588 0.14 -17.00 -10.83
C GLN A 588 -0.82 -15.95 -10.25
N VAL A 589 -1.78 -16.41 -9.43
CA VAL A 589 -2.69 -15.54 -8.66
C VAL A 589 -2.48 -15.89 -7.19
N GLU A 590 -2.12 -14.91 -6.37
CA GLU A 590 -1.84 -15.09 -4.93
C GLU A 590 -0.84 -16.23 -4.63
N GLY A 591 0.19 -16.35 -5.46
CA GLY A 591 1.23 -17.37 -5.31
C GLY A 591 0.87 -18.77 -5.83
N LYS A 592 -0.36 -19.01 -6.30
CA LYS A 592 -0.81 -20.30 -6.86
C LYS A 592 -0.94 -20.24 -8.39
N TRP A 593 -0.55 -21.33 -9.06
CA TRP A 593 -0.75 -21.49 -10.50
C TRP A 593 -2.20 -21.86 -10.79
N VAL A 594 -2.90 -21.02 -11.55
CA VAL A 594 -4.28 -21.24 -11.98
C VAL A 594 -4.38 -21.12 -13.50
N PRO A 595 -5.26 -21.88 -14.17
CA PRO A 595 -5.49 -21.70 -15.62
C PRO A 595 -5.88 -20.25 -15.94
N GLY A 596 -5.37 -19.69 -17.04
CA GLY A 596 -5.62 -18.29 -17.41
C GLY A 596 -7.10 -17.94 -17.53
N ALA A 597 -7.94 -18.89 -17.96
CA ALA A 597 -9.40 -18.73 -18.00
C ALA A 597 -10.03 -18.61 -16.60
N GLU A 598 -9.47 -19.31 -15.61
CA GLU A 598 -9.90 -19.22 -14.20
C GLU A 598 -9.39 -17.95 -13.53
N ALA A 599 -8.26 -17.42 -14.00
CA ALA A 599 -7.68 -16.20 -13.46
C ALA A 599 -8.52 -14.96 -13.77
N GLU A 600 -9.21 -14.91 -14.92
CA GLU A 600 -10.15 -13.82 -15.20
C GLU A 600 -11.38 -13.86 -14.29
N LEU A 601 -11.83 -15.05 -13.88
CA LEU A 601 -12.91 -15.18 -12.88
C LEU A 601 -12.44 -14.69 -11.51
N LEU A 602 -11.22 -15.06 -11.10
CA LEU A 602 -10.61 -14.54 -9.87
C LEU A 602 -10.42 -13.02 -9.90
N LYS A 603 -9.98 -12.44 -11.02
CA LYS A 603 -9.88 -10.98 -11.20
C LYS A 603 -11.23 -10.27 -11.11
N ARG A 604 -12.31 -10.94 -11.54
CA ARG A 604 -13.69 -10.46 -11.44
C ARG A 604 -14.33 -10.71 -10.06
N GLY A 605 -13.57 -11.23 -9.10
CA GLY A 605 -14.02 -11.45 -7.73
C GLY A 605 -14.84 -12.72 -7.53
N PHE A 606 -14.83 -13.65 -8.48
CA PHE A 606 -15.44 -14.97 -8.29
C PHE A 606 -14.49 -15.88 -7.52
N HIS A 607 -15.06 -16.67 -6.61
CA HIS A 607 -14.32 -17.66 -5.84
C HIS A 607 -14.73 -19.06 -6.25
N LYS A 608 -13.77 -19.99 -6.29
CA LYS A 608 -14.04 -21.40 -6.57
C LYS A 608 -14.16 -22.15 -5.26
N TYR A 609 -15.34 -22.70 -4.98
CA TYR A 609 -15.63 -23.45 -3.75
C TYR A 609 -16.27 -24.81 -4.10
N LYS A 610 -15.69 -25.89 -3.57
CA LYS A 610 -16.06 -27.30 -3.88
C LYS A 610 -16.22 -27.55 -5.39
N GLY A 611 -15.33 -26.96 -6.19
CA GLY A 611 -15.30 -27.11 -7.66
C GLY A 611 -16.28 -26.22 -8.43
N LYS A 612 -17.12 -25.43 -7.77
CA LYS A 612 -18.05 -24.48 -8.41
C LYS A 612 -17.55 -23.04 -8.30
N TRP A 613 -17.69 -22.29 -9.38
CA TRP A 613 -17.50 -20.84 -9.35
C TRP A 613 -18.73 -20.17 -8.77
N MET A 614 -18.51 -19.24 -7.86
CA MET A 614 -19.55 -18.50 -7.18
C MET A 614 -19.16 -17.04 -7.05
N SER A 615 -20.17 -16.17 -7.02
CA SER A 615 -19.97 -14.75 -6.79
C SER A 615 -19.37 -14.53 -5.40
N ARG A 616 -18.86 -13.33 -5.17
CA ARG A 616 -18.38 -12.94 -3.85
C ARG A 616 -19.48 -13.03 -2.79
N GLU A 617 -20.70 -12.60 -3.10
CA GLU A 617 -21.82 -12.68 -2.14
C GLU A 617 -22.19 -14.13 -1.81
N GLU A 618 -22.25 -15.01 -2.82
CA GLU A 618 -22.53 -16.44 -2.64
C GLU A 618 -21.43 -17.12 -1.80
N TYR A 619 -20.18 -16.79 -2.07
CA TYR A 619 -19.04 -17.28 -1.32
C TYR A 619 -19.06 -16.76 0.14
N GLU A 620 -19.35 -15.48 0.35
CA GLU A 620 -19.42 -14.88 1.68
C GLU A 620 -20.60 -15.43 2.51
N ALA A 621 -21.76 -15.67 1.90
CA ALA A 621 -22.92 -16.25 2.56
C ALA A 621 -22.65 -17.67 3.08
N ILE A 622 -21.93 -18.51 2.32
CA ILE A 622 -21.52 -19.85 2.76
C ILE A 622 -20.51 -19.77 3.92
N ARG A 623 -19.71 -18.70 3.97
CA ARG A 623 -18.63 -18.51 4.96
C ARG A 623 -19.10 -17.87 6.28
N GLY A 624 -20.38 -17.49 6.40
CA GLY A 624 -20.96 -16.85 7.59
C GLY A 624 -21.38 -17.81 8.72
N GLY A 625 -21.15 -19.12 8.57
CA GLY A 625 -21.52 -20.13 9.57
C GLY A 625 -20.38 -21.11 9.91
N TRP A 626 -20.51 -21.84 11.03
CA TRP A 626 -19.52 -22.82 11.49
C TRP A 626 -19.56 -24.16 10.75
N GLU A 627 -20.64 -24.44 10.00
CA GLU A 627 -20.82 -25.70 9.29
C GLU A 627 -19.74 -25.95 8.23
N GLU A 628 -19.20 -24.89 7.64
CA GLU A 628 -18.16 -24.94 6.59
C GLU A 628 -16.87 -24.21 7.03
N ALA A 629 -16.66 -24.09 8.35
CA ALA A 629 -15.46 -23.48 8.89
C ALA A 629 -14.23 -24.36 8.67
N PHE A 630 -13.09 -23.71 8.37
CA PHE A 630 -11.82 -24.40 8.35
C PHE A 630 -11.49 -24.86 9.76
N THR A 631 -11.29 -26.17 9.90
CA THR A 631 -11.08 -26.82 11.18
C THR A 631 -9.74 -27.51 11.18
N GLU A 632 -8.92 -27.21 12.18
CA GLU A 632 -7.65 -27.87 12.42
C GLU A 632 -7.62 -28.38 13.86
N GLN A 633 -7.07 -29.57 14.05
CA GLN A 633 -7.03 -30.22 15.35
C GLN A 633 -5.57 -30.44 15.76
N THR A 634 -5.23 -29.98 16.96
CA THR A 634 -3.90 -30.16 17.57
C THR A 634 -3.99 -31.16 18.72
N ALA A 635 -2.92 -31.35 19.49
CA ALA A 635 -2.98 -32.18 20.69
C ALA A 635 -3.95 -31.58 21.73
N HIS A 636 -3.94 -30.26 21.91
CA HIS A 636 -4.71 -29.58 22.98
C HIS A 636 -5.90 -28.74 22.49
N TYR A 637 -5.94 -28.39 21.21
CA TYR A 637 -6.93 -27.44 20.67
C TYR A 637 -7.72 -27.99 19.49
N LEU A 638 -8.96 -27.50 19.38
CA LEU A 638 -9.77 -27.54 18.18
C LEU A 638 -9.88 -26.11 17.63
N VAL A 639 -9.19 -25.81 16.54
CA VAL A 639 -9.19 -24.50 15.91
C VAL A 639 -10.23 -24.48 14.81
N LYS A 640 -11.13 -23.49 14.85
CA LYS A 640 -12.18 -23.24 13.86
C LYS A 640 -12.12 -21.80 13.39
N THR A 641 -12.11 -21.59 12.07
CA THR A 641 -12.08 -20.25 11.48
C THR A 641 -12.81 -20.14 10.15
N ASN A 642 -13.42 -18.98 9.91
CA ASN A 642 -13.96 -18.59 8.61
C ASN A 642 -13.06 -17.60 7.84
N GLU A 643 -11.77 -17.49 8.23
CA GLU A 643 -10.76 -16.69 7.52
C GLU A 643 -10.23 -17.44 6.29
N SER A 644 -9.30 -18.38 6.47
CA SER A 644 -8.72 -19.20 5.41
C SER A 644 -8.18 -20.53 5.97
N GLU A 645 -8.00 -21.53 5.11
CA GLU A 645 -7.39 -22.81 5.50
C GLU A 645 -5.94 -22.61 5.96
N ALA A 646 -5.21 -21.71 5.29
CA ALA A 646 -3.84 -21.37 5.66
C ALA A 646 -3.78 -20.71 7.05
N PHE A 647 -4.72 -19.84 7.39
CA PHE A 647 -4.82 -19.25 8.72
C PHE A 647 -5.20 -20.28 9.78
N ALA A 648 -6.11 -21.21 9.49
CA ALA A 648 -6.43 -22.31 10.41
C ALA A 648 -5.18 -23.11 10.79
N LYS A 649 -4.36 -23.47 9.79
CA LYS A 649 -3.11 -24.21 9.97
C LYS A 649 -2.07 -23.43 10.75
N ASP A 650 -1.89 -22.16 10.40
CA ASP A 650 -0.93 -21.29 11.09
C ASP A 650 -1.33 -21.03 12.54
N LEU A 651 -2.62 -20.78 12.80
CA LEU A 651 -3.14 -20.60 14.17
C LEU A 651 -3.03 -21.89 14.98
N ALA A 652 -3.34 -23.05 14.39
CA ALA A 652 -3.18 -24.35 15.04
C ALA A 652 -1.72 -24.64 15.41
N ALA A 653 -0.79 -24.42 14.49
CA ALA A 653 0.64 -24.58 14.78
C ALA A 653 1.12 -23.62 15.87
N LEU A 654 0.72 -22.34 15.79
CA LEU A 654 1.10 -21.31 16.76
C LEU A 654 0.55 -21.61 18.16
N ILE A 655 -0.74 -21.95 18.27
CA ILE A 655 -1.37 -22.14 19.59
C ILE A 655 -0.83 -23.37 20.31
N GLU A 656 -0.43 -24.39 19.56
CA GLU A 656 0.21 -25.58 20.12
C GLU A 656 1.62 -25.26 20.67
N VAL A 657 2.34 -24.38 19.98
CA VAL A 657 3.60 -23.85 20.50
C VAL A 657 3.37 -23.00 21.75
N ALA A 658 2.38 -22.10 21.71
CA ALA A 658 2.04 -21.22 22.83
C ALA A 658 1.64 -22.04 24.08
N TYR A 659 0.97 -23.17 23.89
CA TYR A 659 0.67 -24.13 24.96
C TYR A 659 1.92 -24.57 25.73
N GLY A 660 3.01 -24.88 25.02
CA GLY A 660 4.29 -25.25 25.63
C GLY A 660 4.87 -24.13 26.49
N GLU A 661 4.75 -22.88 26.03
CA GLU A 661 5.19 -21.71 26.78
C GLU A 661 4.30 -21.44 28.00
N TYR A 662 2.98 -21.62 27.89
CA TYR A 662 2.07 -21.53 29.03
C TYR A 662 2.44 -22.58 30.09
N LYS A 663 2.64 -23.83 29.66
CA LYS A 663 3.05 -24.92 30.55
C LYS A 663 4.35 -24.59 31.27
N ALA A 664 5.36 -24.10 30.55
CA ALA A 664 6.62 -23.70 31.15
C ALA A 664 6.44 -22.57 32.18
N TYR A 665 5.63 -21.56 31.85
CA TYR A 665 5.35 -20.42 32.72
C TYR A 665 4.62 -20.81 34.02
N TYR A 666 3.69 -21.76 33.95
CA TYR A 666 2.96 -22.30 35.11
C TYR A 666 3.64 -23.50 35.77
N GLY A 667 4.94 -23.69 35.57
CA GLY A 667 5.74 -24.68 36.30
C GLY A 667 5.46 -26.13 35.90
N GLY A 668 4.92 -26.37 34.71
CA GLY A 668 4.63 -27.70 34.18
C GLY A 668 3.22 -28.20 34.45
N GLU A 669 2.39 -27.45 35.18
CA GLU A 669 0.97 -27.76 35.38
C GLU A 669 0.22 -27.76 34.05
N GLU A 670 -0.75 -28.68 33.89
CA GLU A 670 -1.53 -28.82 32.66
C GLU A 670 -3.04 -28.76 32.94
N PRO A 671 -3.84 -28.20 32.00
CA PRO A 671 -5.29 -28.29 32.02
C PRO A 671 -5.80 -29.71 32.28
N LYS A 672 -6.68 -29.86 33.28
CA LYS A 672 -7.27 -31.17 33.63
C LYS A 672 -8.44 -31.51 32.71
N LEU A 673 -8.14 -31.79 31.45
CA LEU A 673 -9.09 -32.19 30.43
C LEU A 673 -9.06 -33.71 30.26
N SER A 674 -10.19 -34.35 29.92
CA SER A 674 -10.16 -35.75 29.48
C SER A 674 -9.45 -35.88 28.13
N GLU A 675 -8.97 -37.08 27.77
CA GLU A 675 -8.31 -37.33 26.46
C GLU A 675 -9.18 -36.95 25.24
N LYS A 676 -10.51 -36.86 25.41
CA LYS A 676 -11.45 -36.49 24.36
C LYS A 676 -11.79 -34.99 24.34
N GLU A 677 -11.49 -34.27 25.41
CA GLU A 677 -11.78 -32.84 25.53
C GLU A 677 -10.63 -32.00 25.00
N LYS A 678 -10.97 -30.96 24.24
CA LYS A 678 -10.02 -29.98 23.70
C LYS A 678 -10.58 -28.60 23.92
N MET A 679 -9.68 -27.64 24.15
CA MET A 679 -10.05 -26.23 24.15
C MET A 679 -10.37 -25.81 22.72
N THR A 680 -11.47 -25.07 22.51
CA THR A 680 -11.90 -24.68 21.17
C THR A 680 -11.58 -23.22 20.90
N LEU A 681 -10.92 -22.94 19.78
CA LEU A 681 -10.67 -21.58 19.30
C LEU A 681 -11.59 -21.27 18.13
N TYR A 682 -12.39 -20.22 18.27
CA TYR A 682 -13.24 -19.66 17.24
C TYR A 682 -12.64 -18.33 16.76
N ALA A 683 -12.00 -18.36 15.59
CA ALA A 683 -11.35 -17.18 15.00
C ALA A 683 -12.16 -16.64 13.82
N TYR A 684 -12.85 -15.53 14.03
CA TYR A 684 -13.69 -14.87 13.04
C TYR A 684 -12.93 -13.89 12.16
N ARG A 685 -13.24 -13.91 10.87
CA ARG A 685 -12.71 -12.95 9.90
C ARG A 685 -13.34 -11.56 10.07
N THR A 686 -14.63 -11.50 10.38
CA THR A 686 -15.40 -10.26 10.39
C THR A 686 -16.00 -9.97 11.78
N TYR A 687 -16.24 -8.69 12.06
CA TYR A 687 -16.94 -8.28 13.26
C TYR A 687 -18.38 -8.81 13.30
N GLU A 688 -19.07 -8.89 12.16
CA GLU A 688 -20.48 -9.29 12.14
C GLU A 688 -20.66 -10.75 12.57
N ASP A 689 -19.76 -11.64 12.14
CA ASP A 689 -19.78 -13.05 12.56
C ASP A 689 -19.47 -13.19 14.06
N TYR A 690 -18.51 -12.41 14.56
CA TYR A 690 -18.17 -12.33 15.98
C TYR A 690 -19.31 -11.78 16.84
N ARG A 691 -19.94 -10.69 16.40
CA ARG A 691 -21.10 -10.08 17.04
C ARG A 691 -22.25 -11.06 17.13
N LYS A 692 -22.52 -11.80 16.05
CA LYS A 692 -23.55 -12.84 16.02
C LYS A 692 -23.28 -13.91 17.08
N TYR A 693 -22.05 -14.39 17.20
CA TYR A 693 -21.66 -15.32 18.27
C TYR A 693 -21.93 -14.74 19.67
N CYS A 694 -21.51 -13.49 19.90
CA CYS A 694 -21.70 -12.85 21.20
C CYS A 694 -23.18 -12.76 21.57
N VAL A 695 -24.05 -12.36 20.63
CA VAL A 695 -25.50 -12.30 20.85
C VAL A 695 -26.10 -13.69 21.08
N GLU A 696 -25.73 -14.68 20.27
CA GLU A 696 -26.27 -16.05 20.37
C GLU A 696 -25.83 -16.75 21.67
N THR A 697 -24.66 -16.41 22.21
CA THR A 697 -24.07 -17.03 23.41
C THR A 697 -24.18 -16.19 24.69
N LYS A 698 -24.89 -15.05 24.63
CA LYS A 698 -25.09 -14.10 25.73
C LYS A 698 -23.78 -13.54 26.30
N ALA A 699 -22.89 -13.11 25.42
CA ALA A 699 -21.59 -12.50 25.71
C ALA A 699 -21.51 -11.05 25.17
N GLU A 700 -22.60 -10.28 25.28
CA GLU A 700 -22.73 -8.93 24.72
C GLU A 700 -21.80 -7.90 25.38
N ASP A 701 -21.32 -8.16 26.59
CA ASP A 701 -20.30 -7.37 27.29
C ASP A 701 -18.94 -7.40 26.59
N HIS A 702 -18.71 -8.39 25.72
CA HIS A 702 -17.49 -8.53 24.92
C HIS A 702 -17.59 -7.95 23.50
N LEU A 703 -18.66 -7.23 23.14
CA LEU A 703 -18.82 -6.64 21.79
C LEU A 703 -17.69 -5.67 21.41
N ASN A 704 -17.11 -4.96 22.38
CA ASN A 704 -16.00 -4.05 22.13
C ASN A 704 -14.60 -4.73 22.15
N ALA A 705 -14.52 -5.98 22.59
CA ALA A 705 -13.27 -6.72 22.70
C ALA A 705 -12.80 -7.27 21.34
N ALA A 706 -11.49 -7.50 21.22
CA ALA A 706 -10.93 -8.19 20.04
C ALA A 706 -11.08 -9.71 20.15
N GLY A 707 -11.20 -10.21 21.37
CA GLY A 707 -11.52 -11.59 21.71
C GLY A 707 -11.84 -11.70 23.19
N PHE A 708 -12.21 -12.91 23.61
CA PHE A 708 -12.41 -13.28 25.00
C PHE A 708 -12.28 -14.80 25.18
N ALA A 709 -12.01 -15.21 26.41
CA ALA A 709 -12.01 -16.61 26.83
C ALA A 709 -13.18 -16.93 27.77
N ARG A 710 -13.76 -18.12 27.60
CA ARG A 710 -14.80 -18.69 28.43
C ARG A 710 -14.33 -20.00 29.04
N SER A 711 -14.06 -19.97 30.35
CA SER A 711 -13.60 -21.12 31.11
C SER A 711 -14.66 -22.20 31.29
N ASP A 712 -15.94 -21.82 31.34
CA ASP A 712 -17.09 -22.72 31.52
C ASP A 712 -17.31 -23.68 30.34
N SER A 713 -16.95 -23.23 29.14
CA SER A 713 -17.17 -23.92 27.87
C SER A 713 -15.88 -24.32 27.18
N LEU A 714 -14.71 -24.00 27.76
CA LEU A 714 -13.39 -24.23 27.18
C LEU A 714 -13.20 -23.55 25.82
N VAL A 715 -13.76 -22.36 25.67
CA VAL A 715 -13.79 -21.64 24.39
C VAL A 715 -12.95 -20.37 24.45
N VAL A 716 -12.20 -20.12 23.39
CA VAL A 716 -11.64 -18.83 23.03
C VAL A 716 -12.33 -18.34 21.78
N VAL A 717 -12.76 -17.07 21.78
CA VAL A 717 -13.35 -16.43 20.60
C VAL A 717 -12.59 -15.16 20.30
N GLY A 718 -12.29 -14.90 19.03
CA GLY A 718 -11.67 -13.65 18.61
C GLY A 718 -12.02 -13.28 17.17
N TRP A 719 -11.78 -12.03 16.81
CA TRP A 719 -11.96 -11.55 15.45
C TRP A 719 -10.84 -10.62 14.99
N ASN A 720 -10.64 -10.53 13.66
CA ASN A 720 -9.57 -9.72 13.07
C ASN A 720 -9.87 -8.21 13.11
N LYS A 721 -9.81 -7.61 14.30
CA LYS A 721 -10.20 -6.23 14.59
C LYS A 721 -9.45 -5.16 13.80
N THR A 722 -8.16 -5.37 13.58
CA THR A 722 -7.26 -4.37 12.98
C THR A 722 -6.93 -4.64 11.52
N ASN A 723 -7.54 -5.68 10.94
CA ASN A 723 -7.19 -6.22 9.62
C ASN A 723 -5.68 -6.52 9.50
N ASN A 724 -5.03 -6.86 10.62
CA ASN A 724 -3.62 -7.17 10.71
C ASN A 724 -3.46 -8.59 11.25
N ARG A 725 -2.95 -9.48 10.40
CA ARG A 725 -2.81 -10.90 10.70
C ARG A 725 -1.99 -11.18 11.95
N GLN A 726 -0.86 -10.48 12.14
CA GLN A 726 0.01 -10.68 13.29
C GLN A 726 -0.67 -10.26 14.59
N GLN A 727 -1.35 -9.12 14.58
CA GLN A 727 -2.11 -8.66 15.76
C GLN A 727 -3.27 -9.61 16.08
N PHE A 728 -3.92 -10.17 15.06
CA PHE A 728 -4.99 -11.15 15.30
C PHE A 728 -4.47 -12.45 15.91
N LEU A 729 -3.32 -12.95 15.44
CA LEU A 729 -2.64 -14.10 16.07
C LEU A 729 -2.27 -13.79 17.54
N GLN A 730 -1.79 -12.57 17.82
CA GLN A 730 -1.50 -12.13 19.19
C GLN A 730 -2.76 -12.12 20.07
N THR A 731 -3.91 -11.67 19.55
CA THR A 731 -5.19 -11.75 20.26
C THR A 731 -5.56 -13.19 20.58
N MET A 732 -5.45 -14.11 19.63
CA MET A 732 -5.80 -15.51 19.88
C MET A 732 -4.89 -16.16 20.95
N VAL A 733 -3.59 -15.86 20.92
CA VAL A 733 -2.61 -16.29 21.94
C VAL A 733 -2.89 -15.63 23.29
N HIS A 734 -3.30 -14.36 23.31
CA HIS A 734 -3.68 -13.65 24.52
C HIS A 734 -4.86 -14.34 25.22
N GLU A 735 -5.95 -14.56 24.49
CA GLU A 735 -7.16 -15.18 25.06
C GLU A 735 -6.94 -16.64 25.46
N ALA A 736 -6.14 -17.38 24.69
CA ALA A 736 -5.77 -18.74 25.05
C ALA A 736 -4.95 -18.81 26.35
N ALA A 737 -4.16 -17.79 26.67
CA ALA A 737 -3.44 -17.71 27.94
C ALA A 737 -4.41 -17.55 29.13
N HIS A 738 -5.47 -16.75 28.97
CA HIS A 738 -6.53 -16.66 29.98
C HIS A 738 -7.21 -18.01 30.19
N LEU A 739 -7.60 -18.67 29.10
CA LEU A 739 -8.25 -19.97 29.20
C LEU A 739 -7.35 -21.00 29.89
N TYR A 740 -6.07 -21.05 29.49
CA TYR A 740 -5.08 -21.94 30.10
C TYR A 740 -4.99 -21.72 31.61
N PHE A 741 -4.87 -20.45 32.03
CA PHE A 741 -4.83 -20.09 33.46
C PHE A 741 -6.03 -20.65 34.21
N PHE A 742 -7.25 -20.46 33.70
CA PHE A 742 -8.47 -20.94 34.36
C PHE A 742 -8.53 -22.47 34.49
N GLN A 743 -7.81 -23.21 33.64
CA GLN A 743 -7.78 -24.68 33.70
C GLN A 743 -6.72 -25.25 34.64
N VAL A 744 -5.64 -24.50 34.91
CA VAL A 744 -4.56 -24.93 35.83
C VAL A 744 -4.68 -24.31 37.22
N SER A 745 -5.47 -23.26 37.36
CA SER A 745 -5.66 -22.51 38.60
C SER A 745 -6.91 -22.93 39.36
N LYS A 746 -6.85 -22.86 40.69
CA LYS A 746 -8.02 -22.98 41.59
C LYS A 746 -8.71 -21.64 41.82
N ALA A 747 -8.11 -20.52 41.41
CA ALA A 747 -8.75 -19.22 41.53
C ALA A 747 -9.90 -19.10 40.53
N ALA A 748 -11.10 -18.82 41.04
CA ALA A 748 -12.27 -18.55 40.22
C ALA A 748 -12.09 -17.27 39.38
N SER A 749 -11.35 -16.27 39.88
CA SER A 749 -10.99 -15.07 39.13
C SER A 749 -9.69 -14.47 39.70
N PRO A 750 -8.63 -14.32 38.90
CA PRO A 750 -7.41 -13.62 39.32
C PRO A 750 -7.63 -12.10 39.32
N PRO A 751 -6.81 -11.31 40.04
CA PRO A 751 -6.83 -9.86 39.93
C PRO A 751 -6.64 -9.43 38.47
N SER A 752 -7.46 -8.47 37.99
CA SER A 752 -7.50 -8.07 36.57
C SER A 752 -6.12 -7.70 36.03
N TRP A 753 -5.36 -6.87 36.74
CA TRP A 753 -3.99 -6.51 36.33
C TRP A 753 -3.10 -7.73 36.08
N TYR A 754 -3.22 -8.78 36.91
CA TYR A 754 -2.37 -9.96 36.82
C TYR A 754 -2.82 -10.86 35.68
N ALA A 755 -4.13 -11.03 35.49
CA ALA A 755 -4.70 -11.75 34.36
C ALA A 755 -4.15 -11.18 33.04
N GLU A 756 -4.27 -9.86 32.87
CA GLU A 756 -3.83 -9.15 31.67
C GLU A 756 -2.31 -9.15 31.53
N ALA A 757 -1.58 -9.01 32.64
CA ALA A 757 -0.13 -9.03 32.62
C ALA A 757 0.45 -10.38 32.15
N MET A 758 -0.23 -11.49 32.45
CA MET A 758 0.15 -12.80 31.95
C MET A 758 -0.19 -12.97 30.48
N ALA A 759 -1.42 -12.62 30.07
CA ALA A 759 -1.84 -12.76 28.69
C ALA A 759 -0.98 -11.90 27.74
N THR A 760 -0.75 -10.63 28.11
CA THR A 760 0.12 -9.71 27.35
C THR A 760 1.59 -10.12 27.33
N TYR A 761 2.07 -10.91 28.30
CA TYR A 761 3.44 -11.45 28.31
C TYR A 761 3.68 -12.40 27.12
N PHE A 762 2.65 -13.15 26.71
CA PHE A 762 2.72 -14.08 25.58
C PHE A 762 2.46 -13.43 24.22
N GLU A 763 2.19 -12.13 24.14
CA GLU A 763 2.01 -11.46 22.84
C GLU A 763 3.35 -11.13 22.13
N GLY A 764 4.45 -11.23 22.86
CA GLY A 764 5.80 -10.93 22.38
C GLY A 764 6.34 -12.01 21.45
N PHE A 765 5.82 -12.11 20.23
CA PHE A 765 6.35 -12.99 19.18
C PHE A 765 6.11 -12.39 17.79
N ASN A 766 6.89 -12.86 16.82
CA ASN A 766 6.67 -12.66 15.39
C ASN A 766 6.50 -14.03 14.73
N TRP A 767 5.45 -14.22 13.92
CA TRP A 767 5.14 -15.48 13.27
C TRP A 767 5.32 -15.38 11.75
N ASP A 768 6.18 -16.22 11.18
CA ASP A 768 6.46 -16.26 9.72
C ASP A 768 5.91 -17.54 9.04
N GLY A 769 5.19 -18.39 9.77
CA GLY A 769 4.63 -19.65 9.29
C GLY A 769 5.58 -20.85 9.36
N LYS A 770 6.83 -20.70 9.82
CA LYS A 770 7.82 -21.80 9.88
C LYS A 770 8.70 -21.80 11.12
N ALA A 771 9.07 -20.63 11.64
CA ALA A 771 9.94 -20.47 12.80
C ALA A 771 9.34 -19.44 13.78
N TYR A 772 9.48 -19.71 15.08
CA TYR A 772 9.00 -18.82 16.14
C TYR A 772 10.12 -18.54 17.15
N LYS A 773 10.10 -17.33 17.70
CA LYS A 773 10.85 -16.97 18.91
C LYS A 773 9.97 -16.06 19.75
N PHE A 774 9.59 -16.50 20.94
CA PHE A 774 9.02 -15.58 21.91
C PHE A 774 10.10 -14.58 22.33
N ASN A 775 9.88 -13.33 21.99
CA ASN A 775 10.57 -12.18 22.54
C ASN A 775 9.65 -11.57 23.60
N PHE A 776 9.80 -12.05 24.84
CA PHE A 776 9.04 -11.55 25.99
C PHE A 776 9.22 -10.04 26.24
N VAL A 777 10.19 -9.40 25.56
CA VAL A 777 10.29 -7.95 25.40
C VAL A 777 9.36 -7.49 24.28
N SER A 778 8.25 -6.83 24.64
CA SER A 778 7.29 -6.31 23.67
C SER A 778 7.84 -5.09 22.91
N GLU A 779 8.12 -5.26 21.61
CA GLU A 779 8.58 -4.19 20.73
C GLU A 779 7.54 -3.07 20.55
N SER A 780 6.24 -3.39 20.69
CA SER A 780 5.16 -2.42 20.55
C SER A 780 4.81 -1.71 21.87
N ARG A 781 4.86 -2.41 23.01
CA ARG A 781 4.44 -1.85 24.31
C ARG A 781 5.55 -1.12 25.02
N LEU A 782 6.79 -1.61 24.90
CA LEU A 782 7.92 -1.05 25.63
C LEU A 782 8.16 0.44 25.30
N PRO A 783 8.20 0.88 24.03
CA PRO A 783 8.37 2.31 23.74
C PRO A 783 7.23 3.15 24.32
N PHE A 784 6.00 2.65 24.23
CA PHE A 784 4.80 3.34 24.68
C PHE A 784 4.74 3.53 26.20
N VAL A 785 4.95 2.45 26.98
CA VAL A 785 4.97 2.53 28.45
C VAL A 785 6.16 3.34 28.95
N ARG A 786 7.32 3.22 28.29
CA ARG A 786 8.52 3.99 28.61
C ARG A 786 8.29 5.48 28.44
N ASP A 787 7.70 5.89 27.33
CA ASP A 787 7.34 7.29 27.08
C ASP A 787 6.34 7.83 28.13
N ALA A 788 5.30 7.05 28.42
CA ALA A 788 4.33 7.42 29.46
C ALA A 788 4.98 7.59 30.84
N MET A 789 5.90 6.69 31.22
CA MET A 789 6.61 6.78 32.50
C MET A 789 7.60 7.95 32.55
N LYS A 790 8.38 8.19 31.49
CA LYS A 790 9.27 9.36 31.39
C LYS A 790 8.51 10.67 31.47
N GLY A 791 7.34 10.72 30.83
CA GLY A 791 6.44 11.87 30.85
C GLY A 791 5.56 12.00 32.09
N LYS A 792 5.68 11.11 33.10
CA LYS A 792 4.81 11.05 34.29
C LYS A 792 3.31 10.99 33.97
N ARG A 793 2.95 10.31 32.89
CA ARG A 793 1.57 10.05 32.42
C ARG A 793 1.10 8.62 32.67
N HIS A 794 1.88 7.80 33.36
CA HIS A 794 1.51 6.43 33.72
C HIS A 794 0.44 6.42 34.82
N ILE A 795 -0.35 5.35 34.86
CA ILE A 795 -1.30 5.05 35.93
C ILE A 795 -0.48 4.70 37.18
N ALA A 796 -0.78 5.34 38.32
CA ALA A 796 -0.10 5.04 39.56
C ALA A 796 -0.30 3.55 39.94
N LEU A 797 0.72 2.91 40.52
CA LEU A 797 0.74 1.47 40.80
C LEU A 797 -0.50 1.05 41.61
N LYS A 798 -0.85 1.80 42.65
CA LYS A 798 -2.02 1.50 43.49
C LYS A 798 -3.33 1.53 42.70
N ASP A 799 -3.50 2.51 41.83
CA ASP A 799 -4.71 2.67 41.01
C ASP A 799 -4.78 1.59 39.93
N MET A 800 -3.64 1.23 39.35
CA MET A 800 -3.53 0.14 38.39
C MET A 800 -3.93 -1.20 39.02
N LEU A 801 -3.44 -1.50 40.23
CA LEU A 801 -3.76 -2.76 40.91
C LEU A 801 -5.24 -2.86 41.34
N ALA A 802 -5.92 -1.72 41.51
CA ALA A 802 -7.35 -1.65 41.85
C ALA A 802 -8.27 -1.58 40.62
N GLY A 803 -7.72 -1.34 39.42
CA GLY A 803 -8.49 -1.15 38.20
C GLY A 803 -9.08 -2.45 37.64
N ASP A 804 -10.22 -2.33 36.97
CA ASP A 804 -10.86 -3.40 36.20
C ASP A 804 -10.62 -3.17 34.69
N ALA A 805 -9.99 -4.13 34.02
CA ALA A 805 -9.64 -4.03 32.59
C ALA A 805 -10.89 -3.87 31.72
N LEU A 806 -11.95 -4.65 31.98
CA LEU A 806 -13.17 -4.61 31.16
C LEU A 806 -13.86 -3.24 31.22
N THR A 807 -13.93 -2.65 32.42
CA THR A 807 -14.43 -1.29 32.62
C THR A 807 -13.56 -0.24 31.92
N LEU A 808 -12.23 -0.39 31.94
CA LEU A 808 -11.32 0.53 31.27
C LEU A 808 -11.44 0.44 29.74
N ILE A 809 -11.53 -0.78 29.18
CA ILE A 809 -11.74 -1.03 27.75
C ILE A 809 -13.03 -0.34 27.26
N ASN A 810 -14.09 -0.46 28.05
CA ASN A 810 -15.40 0.07 27.70
C ASN A 810 -15.54 1.60 27.90
N SER A 811 -14.64 2.23 28.64
CA SER A 811 -14.71 3.67 28.97
C SER A 811 -13.69 4.54 28.23
N ASP A 812 -12.44 4.08 28.05
CA ASP A 812 -11.37 4.85 27.42
C ASP A 812 -10.31 3.93 26.79
N SER A 813 -10.36 3.81 25.46
CA SER A 813 -9.44 2.96 24.69
C SER A 813 -7.95 3.32 24.86
N GLN A 814 -7.61 4.60 25.10
CA GLN A 814 -6.21 4.99 25.30
C GLN A 814 -5.71 4.61 26.70
N LYS A 815 -6.55 4.78 27.72
CA LYS A 815 -6.25 4.29 29.08
C LYS A 815 -6.16 2.79 29.13
N ALA A 816 -7.00 2.07 28.39
CA ALA A 816 -6.92 0.61 28.28
C ALA A 816 -5.58 0.16 27.68
N LEU A 817 -5.14 0.78 26.57
CA LEU A 817 -3.83 0.49 25.98
C LEU A 817 -2.66 0.75 26.94
N LEU A 818 -2.73 1.85 27.69
CA LEU A 818 -1.71 2.18 28.70
C LEU A 818 -1.73 1.20 29.88
N PHE A 819 -2.91 0.82 30.34
CA PHE A 819 -3.10 -0.20 31.37
C PHE A 819 -2.47 -1.53 30.97
N TYR A 820 -2.74 -2.02 29.75
CA TYR A 820 -2.13 -3.25 29.23
C TYR A 820 -0.61 -3.18 29.15
N ALA A 821 -0.08 -2.06 28.63
CA ALA A 821 1.35 -1.88 28.52
C ALA A 821 2.05 -1.81 29.90
N GLN A 822 1.39 -1.22 30.90
CA GLN A 822 1.88 -1.20 32.28
C GLN A 822 1.77 -2.57 32.97
N CYS A 823 0.68 -3.31 32.78
CA CYS A 823 0.53 -4.66 33.31
C CYS A 823 1.64 -5.58 32.79
N TRP A 824 1.86 -5.58 31.47
CA TRP A 824 2.98 -6.28 30.84
C TRP A 824 4.33 -5.86 31.47
N ALA A 825 4.60 -4.56 31.55
CA ALA A 825 5.87 -4.05 32.06
C ALA A 825 6.11 -4.41 33.53
N LEU A 826 5.08 -4.40 34.38
CA LEU A 826 5.18 -4.79 35.78
C LEU A 826 5.47 -6.29 35.93
N ASN A 827 4.77 -7.16 35.21
CA ASN A 827 5.03 -8.60 35.24
C ASN A 827 6.43 -8.92 34.70
N TYR A 828 6.83 -8.28 33.59
CA TYR A 828 8.19 -8.43 33.06
C TYR A 828 9.23 -8.01 34.09
N TYR A 829 9.08 -6.85 34.72
CA TYR A 829 9.98 -6.35 35.76
C TYR A 829 10.06 -7.32 36.95
N LEU A 830 8.93 -7.70 37.54
CA LEU A 830 8.90 -8.58 38.71
C LEU A 830 9.43 -10.00 38.41
N SER A 831 9.33 -10.44 37.16
CA SER A 831 9.88 -11.72 36.72
C SER A 831 11.39 -11.67 36.45
N GLN A 832 11.91 -10.53 35.98
CA GLN A 832 13.29 -10.40 35.48
C GLN A 832 14.21 -9.55 36.36
N THR A 833 13.69 -8.92 37.42
CA THR A 833 14.47 -8.02 38.29
C THR A 833 15.63 -8.74 38.97
N GLU A 834 16.78 -8.08 39.07
CA GLU A 834 17.94 -8.58 39.81
C GLU A 834 17.69 -8.64 41.33
N ASN A 835 16.71 -7.87 41.82
CA ASN A 835 16.30 -7.89 43.21
C ASN A 835 15.68 -9.27 43.56
N LYS A 836 16.46 -10.09 44.27
CA LYS A 836 16.08 -11.46 44.65
C LYS A 836 14.86 -11.49 45.57
N GLU A 837 14.68 -10.47 46.42
CA GLU A 837 13.53 -10.36 47.32
C GLU A 837 12.25 -10.12 46.51
N TYR A 838 12.28 -9.20 45.55
CA TYR A 838 11.13 -8.94 44.67
C TYR A 838 10.75 -10.16 43.85
N ARG A 839 11.74 -10.89 43.30
CA ARG A 839 11.46 -12.14 42.57
C ARG A 839 10.87 -13.23 43.47
N ALA A 840 11.37 -13.38 44.69
CA ALA A 840 10.86 -14.36 45.64
C ALA A 840 9.41 -14.03 46.06
N ALA A 841 9.16 -12.76 46.43
CA ALA A 841 7.83 -12.27 46.79
C ALA A 841 6.83 -12.41 45.64
N TYR A 842 7.26 -12.09 44.41
CA TYR A 842 6.40 -12.27 43.24
C TYR A 842 6.12 -13.75 42.94
N ALA A 843 7.11 -14.63 43.09
CA ALA A 843 6.89 -16.07 42.94
C ALA A 843 5.89 -16.62 43.97
N GLU A 844 5.93 -16.12 45.22
CA GLU A 844 4.95 -16.46 46.24
C GLU A 844 3.56 -15.92 45.90
N TYR A 845 3.45 -14.66 45.47
CA TYR A 845 2.21 -14.07 44.99
C TYR A 845 1.57 -14.92 43.87
N ARG A 846 2.35 -15.33 42.85
CA ARG A 846 1.86 -16.16 41.74
C ARG A 846 1.32 -17.51 42.23
N LYS A 847 1.98 -18.16 43.19
CA LYS A 847 1.49 -19.39 43.83
C LYS A 847 0.19 -19.15 44.61
N GLY A 848 0.10 -18.02 45.31
CA GLY A 848 -1.13 -17.58 45.97
C GLY A 848 -2.28 -17.41 44.98
N VAL A 849 -2.02 -16.76 43.84
CA VAL A 849 -3.05 -16.54 42.81
C VAL A 849 -3.49 -17.88 42.21
N ALA A 850 -2.56 -18.75 41.84
CA ALA A 850 -2.88 -20.07 41.28
C ALA A 850 -3.68 -20.97 42.25
N SER A 851 -3.46 -20.82 43.56
CA SER A 851 -4.19 -21.58 44.59
C SER A 851 -5.52 -20.95 45.02
N GLY A 852 -5.82 -19.73 44.58
CA GLY A 852 -6.97 -18.95 45.05
C GLY A 852 -6.79 -18.34 46.46
N ALA A 853 -5.58 -18.41 47.01
CA ALA A 853 -5.26 -17.92 48.36
C ALA A 853 -4.50 -16.57 48.36
N ALA A 854 -4.34 -15.93 47.20
CA ALA A 854 -3.59 -14.68 47.09
C ALA A 854 -4.28 -13.52 47.83
N LYS A 855 -3.46 -12.85 48.62
CA LYS A 855 -3.64 -11.46 49.07
C LYS A 855 -3.40 -10.46 47.93
N THR A 856 -3.62 -9.17 48.18
CA THR A 856 -3.28 -8.12 47.20
C THR A 856 -1.76 -8.09 46.94
N LEU A 857 -1.32 -7.67 45.74
CA LEU A 857 0.11 -7.62 45.42
C LEU A 857 0.88 -6.81 46.47
N LEU A 858 0.35 -5.66 46.91
CA LEU A 858 1.01 -4.77 47.86
C LEU A 858 1.20 -5.38 49.26
N GLU A 859 0.49 -6.45 49.62
CA GLU A 859 0.75 -7.16 50.88
C GLU A 859 2.04 -7.99 50.84
N TYR A 860 2.52 -8.36 49.65
CA TYR A 860 3.82 -9.00 49.45
C TYR A 860 4.95 -7.97 49.27
N PHE A 861 4.61 -6.70 49.08
CA PHE A 861 5.54 -5.59 48.85
C PHE A 861 5.23 -4.43 49.81
N PRO A 862 5.72 -4.48 51.06
CA PRO A 862 5.32 -3.57 52.14
C PRO A 862 5.65 -2.09 51.88
N ASP A 863 6.57 -1.79 50.95
CA ASP A 863 6.89 -0.44 50.50
C ASP A 863 6.48 -0.24 49.03
N ALA A 864 5.18 0.06 48.83
CA ALA A 864 4.58 0.23 47.51
C ALA A 864 5.22 1.40 46.72
N ALA A 865 5.59 2.48 47.41
CA ALA A 865 6.19 3.65 46.78
C ALA A 865 7.61 3.35 46.26
N ARG A 866 8.39 2.58 47.04
CA ARG A 866 9.69 2.10 46.58
C ARG A 866 9.57 1.12 45.42
N LEU A 867 8.62 0.18 45.48
CA LEU A 867 8.36 -0.74 44.37
C LEU A 867 8.04 0.02 43.07
N GLU A 868 7.16 1.01 43.15
CA GLU A 868 6.79 1.85 42.00
C GLU A 868 7.98 2.64 41.47
N ALA A 869 8.79 3.26 42.35
CA ALA A 869 9.98 4.01 41.94
C ALA A 869 11.04 3.12 41.26
N ASP A 870 11.27 1.91 41.79
CA ASP A 870 12.22 0.95 41.22
C ASP A 870 11.73 0.41 39.87
N TRP A 871 10.43 0.13 39.76
CA TRP A 871 9.79 -0.29 38.52
C TRP A 871 9.88 0.79 37.43
N VAL A 872 9.55 2.03 37.78
CA VAL A 872 9.65 3.18 36.85
C VAL A 872 11.09 3.36 36.38
N ARG A 873 12.08 3.28 37.28
CA ARG A 873 13.51 3.34 36.90
C ARG A 873 13.89 2.24 35.92
N PHE A 874 13.49 1.00 36.19
CA PHE A 874 13.76 -0.13 35.31
C PHE A 874 13.20 0.07 33.89
N VAL A 875 11.94 0.50 33.77
CA VAL A 875 11.28 0.67 32.45
C VAL A 875 11.84 1.89 31.70
N THR A 876 12.12 2.97 32.42
CA THR A 876 12.62 4.23 31.84
C THR A 876 14.10 4.18 31.49
N GLY A 877 14.87 3.32 32.16
CA GLY A 877 16.31 3.19 32.01
C GLY A 877 17.10 4.33 32.67
N LEU A 878 16.63 4.83 33.82
CA LEU A 878 17.30 5.84 34.66
C LEU A 878 18.06 5.23 35.82
#